data_AF-A0AAE1ARH5-F1
#
_entry.id   AF-A0AAE1ARH5-F1
#
_cell.length_a   1.000
_cell.length_b   1.000
_cell.length_c   1.000
_cell.angle_alpha   90.00
_cell.angle_beta   90.00
_cell.angle_gamma   90.00
#
_symmetry.space_group_name_H-M   'P 1'
#
loop_
_entity.id
_entity.type
_entity.pdbx_description
1 polymer ?
#
loop_
_entity_poly.entity_id
_entity_poly.type
_entity_poly.pdbx_seq_one_letter_code
_entity_poly.pdbx_strand_id
1 'polypeptide(L)'
;MKEVTETHLWRLHTAVNEVCKLSIDSGLCSKLQKFLSKQIWTQTDRQAILTLFTEIFMNGSCVHDLTVCLGPLILDVVSQLKHSILNGNLKGNFKMKQFAVALSDGFSVSRELRHFALDFVKIYKPLTSCGTDSLGEPKSKKAKRDQVSDLDWCRALFNYMTYVPEASDKLDMCSLLDHLSHSDTLTRWYAASAISKYFGMSEQETCCFLKKYFTQEEQRSMFLRVNNCLLDASQKARTLQGLVQVERCSRQSHTKHDLIEEDLHASVVNVMGILLPSCQQPQPDTGQTKSKGILDQLVIVPSTSQHLRSLALAVTCGEPVLLQGPVGCGKTCLVEHLAAMAGHKLVKIQLGDQTDSKALLGTYCSTEVPGEFVWRAGVLTQAVASGQWVLLEDVDTAPMDVLSLLVGLAETGALTGAGGGSEAYVQAASDFQLFTTQRFLSSSEGVHKERIGNSSVLEKYCSVIYVEPLSRAELVQVITTKFPVLGPVAEKLLDIYFMLSAGKHDTSTEGVISEGSSLGKFYSTSGRLISTRDLMTWCSRSSVNFDHTESSQGQKVFLEAVDCFVTNLSKTSVRLKLAASIGCKLNIPEDRSRYFLSEFKPNLRESPTCLEIGRATVQRKKQISPGLSKHPAPTFSYTRSTLVLLEKVAICVQRNEPVLLSGETGTGKTFTVQYLAHYLGHKLHVINLNQQSDSSDLLGGFKPVDMKFLVMPLREEFEILFCQTFSRTQNEKFLSHIQTLFSKKRWKDLLLLMEAPVKNALKKFHSESEEFTAWSKISKRIGELRQKIQDSENVLAFSFIEGTLVKALRSGDWVLLDEINLASADMLECLSGLLESPSGSVVLTERGDAQPVKRNSEFRLFACMNPATDVGKKDLPVGIRNR
;
A
#
# COMPACT_ATOMS: atom_id res chain seq x y z
N MET A 1 -1.65 -6.81 -33.13
CA MET A 1 -2.26 -8.17 -33.12
C MET A 1 -3.33 -8.18 -32.03
N LYS A 2 -4.55 -8.61 -32.34
CA LYS A 2 -5.65 -8.65 -31.35
C LYS A 2 -5.43 -9.87 -30.46
N GLU A 3 -4.77 -9.70 -29.32
CA GLU A 3 -4.83 -10.70 -28.25
C GLU A 3 -6.30 -10.92 -27.91
N VAL A 4 -6.77 -12.13 -28.19
CA VAL A 4 -8.14 -12.56 -27.94
C VAL A 4 -8.29 -12.64 -26.43
N THR A 5 -8.88 -11.60 -25.83
CA THR A 5 -9.29 -11.62 -24.42
C THR A 5 -10.22 -12.81 -24.23
N GLU A 6 -9.84 -13.74 -23.35
CA GLU A 6 -10.76 -14.76 -22.84
C GLU A 6 -11.92 -14.01 -22.19
N THR A 7 -13.06 -13.91 -22.86
CA THR A 7 -14.21 -13.27 -22.25
C THR A 7 -14.73 -14.22 -21.20
N HIS A 8 -14.78 -13.79 -19.92
CA HIS A 8 -15.34 -14.60 -18.83
C HIS A 8 -16.74 -15.15 -19.19
N LEU A 9 -17.47 -14.43 -20.03
CA LEU A 9 -18.76 -14.84 -20.56
C LEU A 9 -18.69 -16.11 -21.43
N TRP A 10 -17.65 -16.28 -22.25
CA TRP A 10 -17.45 -17.51 -23.03
C TRP A 10 -17.21 -18.70 -22.10
N ARG A 11 -16.40 -18.53 -21.05
CA ARG A 11 -16.18 -19.56 -20.02
C ARG A 11 -17.45 -19.93 -19.28
N LEU A 12 -18.28 -18.93 -18.96
CA LEU A 12 -19.58 -19.17 -18.33
C LEU A 12 -20.49 -19.99 -19.27
N HIS A 13 -20.48 -19.70 -20.56
CA HIS A 13 -21.25 -20.44 -21.56
C HIS A 13 -20.76 -21.88 -21.77
N THR A 14 -19.44 -22.10 -21.87
CA THR A 14 -18.88 -23.46 -21.96
C THR A 14 -19.11 -24.26 -20.69
N ALA A 15 -19.01 -23.63 -19.51
CA ALA A 15 -19.34 -24.28 -18.24
C ALA A 15 -20.81 -24.70 -18.19
N VAL A 16 -21.76 -23.87 -18.63
CA VAL A 16 -23.18 -24.26 -18.68
C VAL A 16 -23.39 -25.46 -19.63
N ASN A 17 -22.72 -25.48 -20.79
CA ASN A 17 -22.82 -26.58 -21.75
C ASN A 17 -22.26 -27.90 -21.21
N GLU A 18 -21.09 -27.88 -20.59
CA GLU A 18 -20.46 -29.10 -20.05
C GLU A 18 -21.20 -29.61 -18.81
N VAL A 19 -21.67 -28.72 -17.94
CA VAL A 19 -22.46 -29.10 -16.75
C VAL A 19 -23.81 -29.72 -17.15
N CYS A 20 -24.42 -29.29 -18.26
CA CYS A 20 -25.63 -29.94 -18.79
C CYS A 20 -25.38 -31.34 -19.36
N LYS A 21 -24.13 -31.67 -19.77
CA LYS A 21 -23.76 -33.02 -20.22
C LYS A 21 -23.48 -33.98 -19.06
N LEU A 22 -23.15 -33.44 -17.88
CA LEU A 22 -22.94 -34.22 -16.67
C LEU A 22 -24.28 -34.67 -16.08
N SER A 23 -24.35 -35.93 -15.62
CA SER A 23 -25.55 -36.56 -15.06
C SER A 23 -25.88 -36.03 -13.66
N ILE A 24 -26.36 -34.79 -13.58
CA ILE A 24 -26.79 -34.10 -12.35
C ILE A 24 -28.31 -34.21 -12.18
N ASP A 25 -28.80 -33.97 -10.95
CA ASP A 25 -30.23 -33.87 -10.61
C ASP A 25 -31.06 -33.20 -11.73
N SER A 26 -32.02 -33.96 -12.27
CA SER A 26 -32.84 -33.60 -13.43
C SER A 26 -33.51 -32.21 -13.34
N GLY A 27 -33.78 -31.72 -12.13
CA GLY A 27 -34.37 -30.41 -11.87
C GLY A 27 -33.44 -29.23 -12.15
N LEU A 28 -32.15 -29.30 -11.78
CA LEU A 28 -31.19 -28.20 -11.94
C LEU A 28 -30.69 -28.08 -13.39
N CYS A 29 -30.44 -29.22 -14.06
CA CYS A 29 -30.11 -29.24 -15.49
C CYS A 29 -31.24 -28.67 -16.35
N SER A 30 -32.51 -28.91 -16.00
CA SER A 30 -33.65 -28.32 -16.72
C SER A 30 -33.71 -26.80 -16.61
N LYS A 31 -33.24 -26.23 -15.49
CA LYS A 31 -33.15 -24.77 -15.32
C LYS A 31 -32.00 -24.19 -16.14
N LEU A 32 -30.83 -24.83 -16.16
CA LEU A 32 -29.68 -24.42 -16.98
C LEU A 32 -29.95 -24.52 -18.49
N GLN A 33 -30.63 -25.58 -18.95
CA GLN A 33 -31.03 -25.72 -20.35
C GLN A 33 -31.97 -24.60 -20.83
N LYS A 34 -32.79 -24.02 -19.96
CA LYS A 34 -33.63 -22.84 -20.29
C LYS A 34 -32.81 -21.58 -20.55
N PHE A 35 -31.60 -21.49 -20.03
CA PHE A 35 -30.69 -20.37 -20.32
C PHE A 35 -29.90 -20.58 -21.61
N LEU A 36 -29.60 -21.84 -21.98
CA LEU A 36 -28.98 -22.18 -23.26
C LEU A 36 -29.90 -21.93 -24.47
N SER A 37 -31.22 -21.95 -24.26
CA SER A 37 -32.18 -21.60 -25.33
C SER A 37 -32.31 -20.09 -25.57
N LYS A 38 -31.80 -19.25 -24.66
CA LYS A 38 -31.75 -17.79 -24.84
C LYS A 38 -30.50 -17.40 -25.63
N GLN A 39 -30.66 -16.62 -26.70
CA GLN A 39 -29.54 -16.12 -27.51
C GLN A 39 -28.72 -15.00 -26.84
N ILE A 40 -29.31 -14.24 -25.91
CA ILE A 40 -28.65 -13.13 -25.20
C ILE A 40 -28.96 -13.24 -23.71
N TRP A 41 -27.94 -13.16 -22.86
CA TRP A 41 -28.08 -13.16 -21.40
C TRP A 41 -28.10 -11.74 -20.82
N THR A 42 -29.19 -11.41 -20.15
CA THR A 42 -29.31 -10.16 -19.38
C THR A 42 -28.49 -10.22 -18.09
N GLN A 43 -28.31 -9.07 -17.43
CA GLN A 43 -27.58 -8.97 -16.15
C GLN A 43 -28.14 -9.92 -15.08
N THR A 44 -29.47 -9.92 -14.95
CA THR A 44 -30.21 -10.79 -14.03
C THR A 44 -30.08 -12.27 -14.40
N ASP A 45 -29.97 -12.60 -15.69
CA ASP A 45 -29.76 -13.99 -16.12
C ASP A 45 -28.36 -14.48 -15.72
N ARG A 46 -27.31 -13.64 -15.84
CA ARG A 46 -25.94 -14.00 -15.44
C ARG A 46 -25.83 -14.25 -13.94
N GLN A 47 -26.40 -13.38 -13.12
CA GLN A 47 -26.46 -13.57 -11.67
C GLN A 47 -27.27 -14.82 -11.29
N ALA A 48 -28.40 -15.07 -11.98
CA ALA A 48 -29.17 -16.29 -11.76
C ALA A 48 -28.36 -17.55 -12.11
N ILE A 49 -27.58 -17.54 -13.19
CA ILE A 49 -26.69 -18.66 -13.55
C ILE A 49 -25.61 -18.86 -12.48
N LEU A 50 -24.97 -17.79 -12.00
CA LEU A 50 -23.97 -17.85 -10.93
C LEU A 50 -24.57 -18.42 -9.63
N THR A 51 -25.76 -17.97 -9.23
CA THR A 51 -26.47 -18.54 -8.06
C THR A 51 -26.83 -20.01 -8.26
N LEU A 52 -27.23 -20.45 -9.46
CA LEU A 52 -27.45 -21.87 -9.74
C LEU A 52 -26.15 -22.68 -9.64
N PHE A 53 -25.01 -22.12 -10.06
CA PHE A 53 -23.72 -22.77 -9.85
C PHE A 53 -23.36 -22.89 -8.37
N THR A 54 -23.75 -21.95 -7.50
CA THR A 54 -23.58 -22.10 -6.05
C THR A 54 -24.36 -23.30 -5.49
N GLU A 55 -25.59 -23.53 -5.98
CA GLU A 55 -26.41 -24.68 -5.58
C GLU A 55 -25.79 -26.00 -6.04
N ILE A 56 -25.27 -26.05 -7.28
CA ILE A 56 -24.65 -27.26 -7.83
C ILE A 56 -23.33 -27.56 -7.12
N PHE A 57 -22.55 -26.53 -6.77
CA PHE A 57 -21.30 -26.70 -6.02
C PHE A 57 -21.52 -27.35 -4.65
N MET A 58 -22.63 -27.03 -3.98
CA MET A 58 -23.00 -27.65 -2.69
C MET A 58 -23.35 -29.13 -2.79
N ASN A 59 -23.79 -29.63 -3.95
CA ASN A 59 -24.14 -31.04 -4.13
C ASN A 59 -22.92 -31.98 -4.19
N GLY A 60 -21.69 -31.46 -4.26
CA GLY A 60 -20.43 -32.20 -4.08
C GLY A 60 -19.99 -33.10 -5.25
N SER A 61 -20.93 -33.73 -5.97
CA SER A 61 -20.63 -34.75 -6.98
C SER A 61 -19.91 -34.24 -8.24
N CYS A 62 -20.01 -32.96 -8.56
CA CYS A 62 -19.50 -32.36 -9.81
C CYS A 62 -18.51 -31.21 -9.57
N VAL A 63 -18.01 -31.05 -8.34
CA VAL A 63 -17.16 -29.90 -7.96
C VAL A 63 -15.87 -29.86 -8.78
N HIS A 64 -15.23 -31.01 -8.98
CA HIS A 64 -14.00 -31.10 -9.76
C HIS A 64 -14.19 -30.59 -11.20
N ASP A 65 -15.23 -31.05 -11.90
CA ASP A 65 -15.48 -30.69 -13.30
C ASP A 65 -15.96 -29.25 -13.44
N LEU A 66 -16.78 -28.77 -12.50
CA LEU A 66 -17.18 -27.35 -12.40
C LEU A 66 -15.98 -26.44 -12.21
N THR A 67 -15.04 -26.82 -11.35
CA THR A 67 -13.84 -26.03 -11.07
C THR A 67 -12.95 -25.92 -12.30
N VAL A 68 -12.82 -26.99 -13.10
CA VAL A 68 -12.06 -26.96 -14.36
C VAL A 68 -12.76 -26.08 -15.42
N CYS A 69 -14.09 -26.17 -15.53
CA CYS A 69 -14.84 -25.42 -16.55
C CYS A 69 -14.97 -23.93 -16.24
N LEU A 70 -15.24 -23.58 -14.98
CA LEU A 70 -15.40 -22.18 -14.56
C LEU A 70 -14.05 -21.44 -14.46
N GLY A 71 -12.96 -22.16 -14.15
CA GLY A 71 -11.63 -21.57 -14.00
C GLY A 71 -11.68 -20.40 -13.00
N PRO A 72 -11.30 -19.17 -13.38
CA PRO A 72 -11.28 -18.00 -12.47
C PRO A 72 -12.65 -17.61 -11.90
N LEU A 73 -13.75 -17.97 -12.59
CA LEU A 73 -15.11 -17.64 -12.12
C LEU A 73 -15.52 -18.43 -10.87
N ILE A 74 -14.77 -19.47 -10.52
CA ILE A 74 -15.02 -20.23 -9.29
C ILE A 74 -14.89 -19.36 -8.04
N LEU A 75 -14.02 -18.34 -8.08
CA LEU A 75 -13.82 -17.39 -6.99
C LEU A 75 -15.11 -16.65 -6.63
N ASP A 76 -15.90 -16.26 -7.62
CA ASP A 76 -17.16 -15.55 -7.43
C ASP A 76 -18.23 -16.48 -6.82
N VAL A 77 -18.38 -17.69 -7.38
CA VAL A 77 -19.30 -18.72 -6.85
C VAL A 77 -19.00 -19.04 -5.39
N VAL A 78 -17.71 -19.22 -5.06
CA VAL A 78 -17.24 -19.58 -3.72
C VAL A 78 -17.37 -18.41 -2.75
N SER A 79 -17.13 -17.19 -3.21
CA SER A 79 -17.36 -15.96 -2.44
C SER A 79 -18.84 -15.75 -2.08
N GLN A 80 -19.74 -15.93 -3.05
CA GLN A 80 -21.18 -15.86 -2.83
C GLN A 80 -21.64 -16.91 -1.80
N LEU A 81 -21.10 -18.12 -1.88
CA LEU A 81 -21.38 -19.19 -0.91
C LEU A 81 -20.92 -18.82 0.50
N LYS A 82 -19.71 -18.28 0.68
CA LYS A 82 -19.22 -17.85 2.00
C LYS A 82 -20.12 -16.77 2.62
N HIS A 83 -20.57 -15.78 1.85
CA HIS A 83 -21.47 -14.75 2.35
C HIS A 83 -22.86 -15.30 2.70
N SER A 84 -23.41 -16.19 1.87
CA SER A 84 -24.68 -16.88 2.13
C SER A 84 -24.62 -17.75 3.40
N ILE A 85 -23.49 -18.41 3.65
CA ILE A 85 -23.25 -19.22 4.85
C ILE A 85 -23.07 -18.33 6.10
N LEU A 86 -22.36 -17.20 5.98
CA LEU A 86 -22.14 -16.25 7.09
C LEU A 86 -23.44 -15.61 7.60
N ASN A 87 -24.38 -15.29 6.70
CA ASN A 87 -25.65 -14.65 7.06
C ASN A 87 -26.74 -15.65 7.52
N GLY A 88 -26.46 -16.96 7.45
CA GLY A 88 -27.40 -18.02 7.81
C GLY A 88 -27.39 -18.37 9.29
N ASN A 89 -28.37 -17.88 10.06
CA ASN A 89 -28.57 -18.28 11.46
C ASN A 89 -28.96 -19.78 11.59
N LEU A 90 -28.16 -20.54 12.36
CA LEU A 90 -28.44 -21.86 12.96
C LEU A 90 -28.53 -23.13 12.09
N LYS A 91 -28.67 -23.07 10.75
CA LYS A 91 -28.41 -24.24 9.84
C LYS A 91 -26.95 -24.34 9.37
N GLY A 92 -26.06 -23.54 9.97
CA GLY A 92 -24.68 -23.32 9.56
C GLY A 92 -23.81 -24.57 9.58
N ASN A 93 -23.77 -25.35 10.66
CA ASN A 93 -22.77 -26.41 10.82
C ASN A 93 -22.85 -27.52 9.74
N PHE A 94 -24.04 -27.96 9.35
CA PHE A 94 -24.19 -28.97 8.29
C PHE A 94 -23.74 -28.42 6.93
N LYS A 95 -24.26 -27.24 6.54
CA LYS A 95 -23.88 -26.58 5.28
C LYS A 95 -22.40 -26.19 5.26
N MET A 96 -21.81 -25.82 6.38
CA MET A 96 -20.38 -25.52 6.52
C MET A 96 -19.53 -26.77 6.31
N LYS A 97 -19.91 -27.92 6.88
CA LYS A 97 -19.20 -29.19 6.63
C LYS A 97 -19.32 -29.63 5.18
N GLN A 98 -20.52 -29.56 4.62
CA GLN A 98 -20.77 -29.88 3.22
C GLN A 98 -19.96 -28.96 2.29
N PHE A 99 -19.88 -27.67 2.62
CA PHE A 99 -19.06 -26.71 1.90
C PHE A 99 -17.56 -26.98 2.03
N ALA A 100 -17.07 -27.32 3.23
CA ALA A 100 -15.67 -27.67 3.46
C ALA A 100 -15.26 -28.94 2.69
N VAL A 101 -16.14 -29.93 2.61
CA VAL A 101 -15.95 -31.14 1.77
C VAL A 101 -15.90 -30.76 0.30
N ALA A 102 -16.88 -29.99 -0.19
CA ALA A 102 -16.91 -29.53 -1.58
C ALA A 102 -15.64 -28.75 -1.96
N LEU A 103 -15.20 -27.81 -1.11
CA LEU A 103 -13.95 -27.08 -1.30
C LEU A 103 -12.73 -28.02 -1.44
N SER A 104 -12.67 -29.05 -0.59
CA SER A 104 -11.54 -29.97 -0.55
C SER A 104 -11.35 -30.78 -1.84
N ASP A 105 -12.45 -31.06 -2.55
CA ASP A 105 -12.42 -31.78 -3.82
C ASP A 105 -11.90 -30.90 -4.98
N GLY A 106 -11.91 -29.58 -4.81
CA GLY A 106 -11.39 -28.60 -5.78
C GLY A 106 -9.91 -28.24 -5.62
N PHE A 107 -9.25 -28.64 -4.51
CA PHE A 107 -7.86 -28.24 -4.21
C PHE A 107 -6.82 -28.78 -5.19
N SER A 108 -7.11 -29.90 -5.86
CA SER A 108 -6.22 -30.48 -6.87
C SER A 108 -6.17 -29.65 -8.16
N VAL A 109 -7.24 -28.91 -8.48
CA VAL A 109 -7.40 -28.19 -9.74
C VAL A 109 -7.01 -26.72 -9.63
N SER A 110 -7.45 -26.03 -8.57
CA SER A 110 -7.24 -24.59 -8.43
C SER A 110 -6.52 -24.23 -7.12
N ARG A 111 -5.48 -23.39 -7.25
CA ARG A 111 -4.72 -22.86 -6.11
C ARG A 111 -5.52 -21.80 -5.35
N GLU A 112 -6.34 -21.03 -6.04
CA GLU A 112 -7.25 -20.01 -5.51
C GLU A 112 -8.17 -20.55 -4.39
N LEU A 113 -8.72 -21.75 -4.56
CA LEU A 113 -9.55 -22.40 -3.54
C LEU A 113 -8.78 -22.72 -2.25
N ARG A 114 -7.46 -22.96 -2.33
CA ARG A 114 -6.63 -23.26 -1.16
C ARG A 114 -6.47 -22.03 -0.27
N HIS A 115 -6.24 -20.87 -0.87
CA HIS A 115 -6.17 -19.59 -0.15
C HIS A 115 -7.51 -19.29 0.52
N PHE A 116 -8.61 -19.44 -0.21
CA PHE A 116 -9.94 -19.22 0.34
C PHE A 116 -10.26 -20.19 1.51
N ALA A 117 -9.82 -21.44 1.40
CA ALA A 117 -10.00 -22.43 2.44
C ALA A 117 -9.25 -22.06 3.74
N LEU A 118 -8.06 -21.45 3.63
CA LEU A 118 -7.36 -20.89 4.79
C LEU A 118 -8.16 -19.77 5.45
N ASP A 119 -8.71 -18.84 4.67
CA ASP A 119 -9.51 -17.74 5.22
C ASP A 119 -10.79 -18.24 5.88
N PHE A 120 -11.42 -19.25 5.27
CA PHE A 120 -12.58 -19.91 5.84
C PHE A 120 -12.22 -20.56 7.19
N VAL A 121 -11.18 -21.38 7.24
CA VAL A 121 -10.74 -22.03 8.49
C VAL A 121 -10.24 -21.03 9.53
N LYS A 122 -9.70 -19.87 9.13
CA LYS A 122 -9.26 -18.83 10.07
C LYS A 122 -10.41 -18.14 10.80
N ILE A 123 -11.52 -17.89 10.10
CA ILE A 123 -12.72 -17.21 10.64
C ILE A 123 -13.53 -18.14 11.54
N TYR A 124 -13.53 -19.45 11.28
CA TYR A 124 -14.35 -20.42 12.01
C TYR A 124 -13.51 -21.28 12.98
N LYS A 125 -13.85 -21.27 14.27
CA LYS A 125 -13.24 -22.11 15.33
C LYS A 125 -14.30 -23.02 15.97
N PRO A 126 -13.99 -24.28 16.31
CA PRO A 126 -13.51 -25.36 15.44
C PRO A 126 -14.68 -26.02 14.70
N LEU A 127 -14.42 -26.56 13.51
CA LEU A 127 -15.29 -27.56 12.87
C LEU A 127 -15.18 -28.87 13.66
N THR A 128 -15.81 -28.95 14.83
CA THR A 128 -15.83 -30.17 15.63
C THR A 128 -16.64 -31.26 14.93
N SER A 129 -16.24 -32.52 15.09
CA SER A 129 -17.18 -33.62 14.87
C SER A 129 -18.39 -33.35 15.76
N CYS A 130 -19.59 -33.31 15.17
CA CYS A 130 -20.76 -33.02 15.97
C CYS A 130 -21.06 -34.29 16.75
N GLY A 131 -20.78 -34.28 18.05
CA GLY A 131 -21.26 -35.24 19.04
C GLY A 131 -20.34 -36.43 19.29
N THR A 132 -19.68 -36.42 20.44
CA THR A 132 -19.46 -37.63 21.24
C THR A 132 -20.82 -38.20 21.68
N ASP A 133 -21.65 -38.66 20.73
CA ASP A 133 -22.76 -39.55 21.04
C ASP A 133 -22.20 -40.96 20.85
N SER A 134 -21.78 -41.53 21.98
CA SER A 134 -21.58 -42.95 22.24
C SER A 134 -21.87 -43.89 21.07
N LEU A 135 -20.83 -44.62 20.65
CA LEU A 135 -20.93 -45.88 19.91
C LEU A 135 -22.15 -46.71 20.38
N GLY A 136 -23.22 -46.68 19.60
CA GLY A 136 -24.31 -47.67 19.67
C GLY A 136 -25.67 -47.17 20.17
N GLU A 137 -26.42 -46.39 19.38
CA GLU A 137 -27.88 -46.53 19.30
C GLU A 137 -28.42 -46.18 17.90
N PRO A 138 -29.39 -46.94 17.33
CA PRO A 138 -29.94 -46.66 16.02
C PRO A 138 -31.00 -45.53 16.09
N LYS A 139 -30.63 -44.28 15.76
CA LYS A 139 -31.62 -43.19 15.63
C LYS A 139 -32.37 -43.23 14.28
N SER A 140 -33.62 -42.75 14.32
CA SER A 140 -34.66 -42.90 13.29
C SER A 140 -34.27 -42.42 11.87
N LYS A 141 -34.94 -42.99 10.84
CA LYS A 141 -34.73 -42.73 9.41
C LYS A 141 -34.79 -41.25 8.96
N LYS A 142 -35.31 -40.32 9.78
CA LYS A 142 -35.32 -38.88 9.47
C LYS A 142 -33.99 -38.16 9.79
N ALA A 143 -33.22 -38.62 10.78
CA ALA A 143 -31.97 -37.98 11.19
C ALA A 143 -30.77 -38.34 10.28
N LYS A 144 -30.85 -39.46 9.54
CA LYS A 144 -29.82 -39.89 8.57
C LYS A 144 -29.70 -39.01 7.31
N ARG A 145 -30.66 -38.10 7.04
CA ARG A 145 -30.63 -37.25 5.86
C ARG A 145 -29.79 -35.97 6.02
N ASP A 146 -29.51 -35.56 7.26
CA ASP A 146 -28.87 -34.26 7.58
C ASP A 146 -27.48 -34.44 8.23
N GLN A 147 -26.75 -35.51 7.89
CA GLN A 147 -25.36 -35.75 8.33
C GLN A 147 -24.47 -35.99 7.11
N VAL A 148 -23.33 -35.27 7.04
CA VAL A 148 -22.28 -35.50 6.05
C VAL A 148 -21.66 -36.87 6.35
N SER A 149 -21.34 -37.65 5.32
CA SER A 149 -20.75 -38.97 5.54
C SER A 149 -19.36 -38.83 6.19
N ASP A 150 -19.08 -39.68 7.18
CA ASP A 150 -17.78 -39.68 7.87
C ASP A 150 -16.62 -39.95 6.89
N LEU A 151 -16.89 -40.72 5.83
CA LEU A 151 -15.96 -40.95 4.72
C LEU A 151 -15.59 -39.65 3.99
N ASP A 152 -16.58 -38.86 3.58
CA ASP A 152 -16.36 -37.60 2.86
C ASP A 152 -15.67 -36.57 3.75
N TRP A 153 -15.98 -36.58 5.05
CA TRP A 153 -15.31 -35.72 6.03
C TRP A 153 -13.83 -36.11 6.24
N CYS A 154 -13.52 -37.39 6.42
CA CYS A 154 -12.15 -37.87 6.51
C CYS A 154 -11.36 -37.64 5.21
N ARG A 155 -12.00 -37.79 4.04
CA ARG A 155 -11.40 -37.44 2.73
C ARG A 155 -11.06 -35.95 2.69
N ALA A 156 -11.99 -35.10 3.10
CA ALA A 156 -11.77 -33.67 3.14
C ALA A 156 -10.58 -33.32 4.03
N LEU A 157 -10.54 -33.83 5.28
CA LEU A 157 -9.42 -33.60 6.19
C LEU A 157 -8.07 -34.06 5.60
N PHE A 158 -8.02 -35.21 4.93
CA PHE A 158 -6.82 -35.65 4.21
C PHE A 158 -6.40 -34.68 3.11
N ASN A 159 -7.36 -34.15 2.33
CA ASN A 159 -7.09 -33.17 1.27
C ASN A 159 -6.61 -31.84 1.85
N TYR A 160 -7.20 -31.35 2.95
CA TYR A 160 -6.71 -30.19 3.69
C TYR A 160 -5.27 -30.40 4.16
N MET A 161 -4.96 -31.53 4.80
CA MET A 161 -3.59 -31.82 5.25
C MET A 161 -2.58 -31.97 4.10
N THR A 162 -3.03 -32.37 2.92
CA THR A 162 -2.17 -32.57 1.75
C THR A 162 -1.84 -31.26 1.04
N TYR A 163 -2.84 -30.40 0.84
CA TYR A 163 -2.70 -29.19 0.02
C TYR A 163 -2.59 -27.91 0.84
N VAL A 164 -3.02 -27.92 2.10
CA VAL A 164 -3.14 -26.76 3.00
C VAL A 164 -2.72 -27.16 4.44
N PRO A 165 -1.43 -27.47 4.68
CA PRO A 165 -0.96 -27.91 5.99
C PRO A 165 -1.12 -26.84 7.09
N GLU A 166 -1.10 -25.55 6.72
CA GLU A 166 -1.30 -24.41 7.63
C GLU A 166 -2.70 -24.37 8.28
N ALA A 167 -3.70 -25.06 7.70
CA ALA A 167 -5.03 -25.16 8.29
C ALA A 167 -5.07 -26.11 9.50
N SER A 168 -4.03 -26.92 9.71
CA SER A 168 -4.01 -28.00 10.71
C SER A 168 -4.15 -27.52 12.16
N ASP A 169 -3.64 -26.33 12.50
CA ASP A 169 -3.71 -25.76 13.86
C ASP A 169 -5.14 -25.45 14.33
N LYS A 170 -6.09 -25.35 13.39
CA LYS A 170 -7.48 -24.96 13.67
C LYS A 170 -8.50 -26.07 13.39
N LEU A 171 -8.07 -27.20 12.81
CA LEU A 171 -8.90 -28.37 12.58
C LEU A 171 -8.91 -29.28 13.81
N ASP A 172 -10.05 -29.90 14.13
CA ASP A 172 -10.20 -30.79 15.29
C ASP A 172 -9.60 -32.17 15.00
N MET A 173 -8.29 -32.30 15.17
CA MET A 173 -7.53 -33.52 14.88
C MET A 173 -7.74 -34.62 15.93
N CYS A 174 -8.25 -34.29 17.12
CA CYS A 174 -8.55 -35.27 18.16
C CYS A 174 -9.68 -36.21 17.72
N SER A 175 -10.67 -35.67 16.99
CA SER A 175 -11.78 -36.47 16.46
C SER A 175 -11.35 -37.55 15.46
N LEU A 176 -10.24 -37.37 14.73
CA LEU A 176 -9.74 -38.37 13.77
C LEU A 176 -9.28 -39.67 14.45
N LEU A 177 -8.87 -39.62 15.71
CA LEU A 177 -8.43 -40.80 16.46
C LEU A 177 -9.60 -41.77 16.70
N ASP A 178 -10.81 -41.26 16.94
CA ASP A 178 -12.01 -42.08 17.13
C ASP A 178 -12.36 -42.88 15.86
N HIS A 179 -12.11 -42.28 14.68
CA HIS A 179 -12.41 -42.86 13.37
C HIS A 179 -11.42 -43.97 12.96
N LEU A 180 -10.30 -44.18 13.67
CA LEU A 180 -9.40 -45.31 13.44
C LEU A 180 -10.06 -46.66 13.78
N SER A 181 -11.09 -46.66 14.62
CA SER A 181 -11.85 -47.85 15.02
C SER A 181 -13.10 -48.12 14.15
N HIS A 182 -13.33 -47.30 13.13
CA HIS A 182 -14.55 -47.35 12.32
C HIS A 182 -14.67 -48.63 11.48
N SER A 183 -15.89 -49.11 11.22
CA SER A 183 -16.14 -50.37 10.49
C SER A 183 -15.72 -50.32 9.02
N ASP A 184 -15.72 -49.13 8.41
CA ASP A 184 -15.32 -48.93 7.02
C ASP A 184 -13.81 -48.74 6.86
N THR A 185 -13.21 -49.55 5.97
CA THR A 185 -11.76 -49.56 5.69
C THR A 185 -11.28 -48.29 4.99
N LEU A 186 -12.12 -47.64 4.17
CA LEU A 186 -11.79 -46.37 3.49
C LEU A 186 -11.72 -45.20 4.47
N THR A 187 -12.71 -45.07 5.33
CA THR A 187 -12.73 -44.04 6.38
C THR A 187 -11.52 -44.18 7.30
N ARG A 188 -11.20 -45.40 7.75
CA ARG A 188 -9.98 -45.68 8.54
C ARG A 188 -8.71 -45.30 7.81
N TRP A 189 -8.62 -45.59 6.51
CA TRP A 189 -7.42 -45.30 5.71
C TRP A 189 -7.18 -43.79 5.57
N TYR A 190 -8.22 -43.02 5.26
CA TYR A 190 -8.11 -41.56 5.16
C TYR A 190 -7.79 -40.93 6.52
N ALA A 191 -8.39 -41.41 7.61
CA ALA A 191 -8.07 -40.96 8.97
C ALA A 191 -6.61 -41.24 9.34
N ALA A 192 -6.14 -42.48 9.14
CA ALA A 192 -4.75 -42.87 9.41
C ALA A 192 -3.74 -42.09 8.55
N SER A 193 -4.07 -41.86 7.27
CA SER A 193 -3.24 -41.09 6.35
C SER A 193 -3.18 -39.60 6.70
N ALA A 194 -4.31 -39.02 7.14
CA ALA A 194 -4.36 -37.64 7.60
C ALA A 194 -3.53 -37.44 8.88
N ILE A 195 -3.63 -38.36 9.84
CA ILE A 195 -2.82 -38.36 11.08
C ILE A 195 -1.32 -38.47 10.74
N SER A 196 -0.97 -39.38 9.84
CA SER A 196 0.41 -39.56 9.41
C SER A 196 1.02 -38.30 8.80
N LYS A 197 0.24 -37.55 8.02
CA LYS A 197 0.66 -36.25 7.46
C LYS A 197 0.71 -35.14 8.51
N TYR A 198 -0.22 -35.14 9.46
CA TYR A 198 -0.25 -34.18 10.57
C TYR A 198 1.00 -34.24 11.44
N PHE A 199 1.45 -35.45 11.79
CA PHE A 199 2.67 -35.63 12.57
C PHE A 199 3.97 -35.54 11.74
N GLY A 200 3.88 -35.33 10.42
CA GLY A 200 5.05 -35.28 9.54
C GLY A 200 5.87 -36.58 9.54
N MET A 201 5.21 -37.73 9.73
CA MET A 201 5.88 -39.04 9.82
C MET A 201 6.61 -39.37 8.52
N SER A 202 7.84 -39.89 8.64
CA SER A 202 8.61 -40.41 7.50
C SER A 202 7.94 -41.64 6.88
N GLU A 203 8.21 -41.95 5.60
CA GLU A 203 7.59 -43.11 4.92
C GLU A 203 7.74 -44.45 5.67
N GLN A 204 8.84 -44.62 6.42
CA GLN A 204 9.06 -45.80 7.24
C GLN A 204 8.16 -45.82 8.48
N GLU A 205 8.01 -44.68 9.14
CA GLU A 205 7.12 -44.51 10.29
C GLU A 205 5.65 -44.63 9.90
N THR A 206 5.25 -44.08 8.74
CA THR A 206 3.89 -44.22 8.19
C THR A 206 3.58 -45.69 7.94
N CYS A 207 4.51 -46.44 7.32
CA CYS A 207 4.34 -47.87 7.06
C CYS A 207 4.24 -48.68 8.37
N CYS A 208 5.07 -48.36 9.37
CA CYS A 208 5.01 -49.02 10.68
C CYS A 208 3.71 -48.70 11.42
N PHE A 209 3.21 -47.46 11.32
CA PHE A 209 1.92 -47.05 11.88
C PHE A 209 0.75 -47.77 11.21
N LEU A 210 0.72 -47.80 9.87
CA LEU A 210 -0.33 -48.46 9.09
C LEU A 210 -0.34 -49.98 9.30
N LYS A 211 0.82 -50.62 9.55
CA LYS A 211 0.91 -52.06 9.88
C LYS A 211 0.18 -52.44 11.18
N LYS A 212 -0.05 -51.48 12.09
CA LYS A 212 -0.79 -51.73 13.34
C LYS A 212 -2.30 -51.84 13.12
N TYR A 213 -2.83 -51.25 12.04
CA TYR A 213 -4.27 -51.13 11.80
C TYR A 213 -4.76 -51.84 10.53
N PHE A 214 -3.87 -52.16 9.59
CA PHE A 214 -4.22 -52.76 8.29
C PHE A 214 -3.31 -53.94 7.95
N THR A 215 -3.86 -54.91 7.22
CA THR A 215 -3.09 -56.01 6.62
C THR A 215 -2.29 -55.53 5.40
N GLN A 216 -1.23 -56.26 5.00
CA GLN A 216 -0.41 -55.89 3.84
C GLN A 216 -1.20 -55.87 2.52
N GLU A 217 -2.22 -56.71 2.38
CA GLU A 217 -3.08 -56.76 1.20
C GLU A 217 -4.04 -55.57 1.14
N GLU A 218 -4.65 -55.22 2.28
CA GLU A 218 -5.47 -54.01 2.39
C GLU A 218 -4.64 -52.77 2.09
N GLN A 219 -3.44 -52.63 2.65
CA GLN A 219 -2.55 -51.49 2.37
C GLN A 219 -2.26 -51.32 0.87
N ARG A 220 -1.90 -52.42 0.18
CA ARG A 220 -1.64 -52.38 -1.26
C ARG A 220 -2.88 -52.02 -2.06
N SER A 221 -4.03 -52.62 -1.73
CA SER A 221 -5.29 -52.35 -2.43
C SER A 221 -5.72 -50.89 -2.28
N MET A 222 -5.53 -50.31 -1.10
CA MET A 222 -5.94 -48.94 -0.78
C MET A 222 -4.98 -47.92 -1.39
N PHE A 223 -3.67 -48.19 -1.36
CA PHE A 223 -2.67 -47.36 -2.03
C PHE A 223 -2.91 -47.31 -3.55
N LEU A 224 -3.19 -48.46 -4.18
CA LEU A 224 -3.56 -48.55 -5.59
C LEU A 224 -4.84 -47.77 -5.90
N ARG A 225 -5.87 -47.93 -5.06
CA ARG A 225 -7.17 -47.30 -5.27
C ARG A 225 -7.11 -45.77 -5.15
N VAL A 226 -6.36 -45.25 -4.17
CA VAL A 226 -6.16 -43.80 -3.99
C VAL A 226 -5.34 -43.22 -5.15
N ASN A 227 -4.26 -43.88 -5.57
CA ASN A 227 -3.45 -43.42 -6.70
C ASN A 227 -4.23 -43.45 -8.02
N ASN A 228 -5.03 -44.47 -8.25
CA ASN A 228 -5.89 -44.52 -9.43
C ASN A 228 -6.92 -43.39 -9.43
N CYS A 229 -7.56 -43.09 -8.29
CA CYS A 229 -8.47 -41.94 -8.19
C CYS A 229 -7.77 -40.59 -8.48
N LEU A 230 -6.55 -40.38 -7.98
CA LEU A 230 -5.77 -39.17 -8.23
C LEU A 230 -5.31 -39.06 -9.69
N LEU A 231 -4.92 -40.19 -10.31
CA LEU A 231 -4.55 -40.27 -11.71
C LEU A 231 -5.75 -40.01 -12.62
N ASP A 232 -6.90 -40.61 -12.34
CA ASP A 232 -8.14 -40.38 -13.10
C ASP A 232 -8.60 -38.92 -13.00
N ALA A 233 -8.53 -38.31 -11.82
CA ALA A 233 -8.85 -36.89 -11.64
C ALA A 233 -7.89 -35.98 -12.44
N SER A 234 -6.59 -36.25 -12.38
CA SER A 234 -5.56 -35.53 -13.15
C SER A 234 -5.72 -35.69 -14.66
N GLN A 235 -6.03 -36.90 -15.14
CA GLN A 235 -6.26 -37.17 -16.56
C GLN A 235 -7.53 -36.49 -17.07
N LYS A 236 -8.64 -36.53 -16.30
CA LYS A 236 -9.88 -35.80 -16.59
C LYS A 236 -9.66 -34.29 -16.62
N ALA A 237 -8.91 -33.75 -15.65
CA ALA A 237 -8.56 -32.32 -15.64
C ALA A 237 -7.76 -31.92 -16.89
N ARG A 238 -6.78 -32.73 -17.31
CA ARG A 238 -5.99 -32.48 -18.54
C ARG A 238 -6.83 -32.56 -19.82
N THR A 239 -7.76 -33.51 -19.90
CA THR A 239 -8.65 -33.63 -21.08
C THR A 239 -9.62 -32.45 -21.17
N LEU A 240 -10.22 -32.05 -20.04
CA LEU A 240 -11.08 -30.88 -19.96
C LEU A 240 -10.31 -29.57 -20.21
N GLN A 241 -9.10 -29.41 -19.67
CA GLN A 241 -8.21 -28.28 -19.98
C GLN A 241 -7.83 -28.26 -21.46
N GLY A 242 -7.56 -29.42 -22.06
CA GLY A 242 -7.28 -29.57 -23.50
C GLY A 242 -8.47 -29.16 -24.37
N LEU A 243 -9.70 -29.54 -24.00
CA LEU A 243 -10.93 -29.15 -24.70
C LEU A 243 -11.18 -27.63 -24.62
N VAL A 244 -10.96 -27.03 -23.43
CA VAL A 244 -11.03 -25.57 -23.23
C VAL A 244 -9.96 -24.83 -24.05
N GLN A 245 -8.78 -25.44 -24.29
CA GLN A 245 -7.74 -24.86 -25.14
C GLN A 245 -7.99 -25.04 -26.66
N VAL A 246 -8.61 -26.14 -27.10
CA VAL A 246 -8.82 -26.46 -28.52
C VAL A 246 -9.96 -25.64 -29.14
N GLU A 247 -11.01 -25.29 -28.37
CA GLU A 247 -12.11 -24.44 -28.87
C GLU A 247 -11.77 -22.94 -28.95
N ARG A 248 -10.58 -22.52 -28.51
CA ARG A 248 -10.04 -21.14 -28.60
C ARG A 248 -10.05 -20.56 -30.03
N CYS A 249 -10.20 -21.41 -31.05
CA CYS A 249 -10.16 -21.03 -32.46
C CYS A 249 -11.53 -20.69 -33.08
N SER A 250 -12.67 -20.87 -32.40
CA SER A 250 -13.99 -20.58 -32.99
C SER A 250 -14.74 -19.47 -32.25
N ARG A 251 -14.80 -18.26 -32.84
CA ARG A 251 -15.70 -17.21 -32.37
C ARG A 251 -17.15 -17.63 -32.67
N GLN A 252 -17.90 -18.00 -31.64
CA GLN A 252 -19.36 -17.89 -31.70
C GLN A 252 -19.75 -16.48 -31.23
N SER A 253 -20.47 -15.78 -32.11
CA SER A 253 -20.64 -14.32 -32.12
C SER A 253 -22.00 -13.91 -31.56
N HIS A 254 -22.35 -14.36 -30.35
CA HIS A 254 -23.76 -14.27 -29.91
C HIS A 254 -24.02 -13.43 -28.66
N THR A 255 -23.01 -12.92 -27.97
CA THR A 255 -23.24 -12.09 -26.78
C THR A 255 -22.38 -10.83 -26.79
N LYS A 256 -23.04 -9.66 -26.78
CA LYS A 256 -22.40 -8.36 -26.61
C LYS A 256 -22.23 -8.09 -25.12
N HIS A 257 -21.02 -7.68 -24.75
CA HIS A 257 -20.53 -7.27 -23.43
C HIS A 257 -19.99 -8.39 -22.54
N ASP A 258 -18.73 -8.23 -22.11
CA ASP A 258 -18.08 -9.05 -21.09
C ASP A 258 -18.73 -8.81 -19.71
N LEU A 259 -18.50 -9.72 -18.75
CA LEU A 259 -18.95 -9.56 -17.36
C LEU A 259 -18.42 -8.22 -16.81
N ILE A 260 -19.34 -7.36 -16.37
CA ILE A 260 -19.04 -6.04 -15.79
C ILE A 260 -18.81 -6.24 -14.28
N GLU A 261 -18.04 -5.37 -13.62
CA GLU A 261 -17.80 -5.43 -12.16
C GLU A 261 -19.10 -5.51 -11.33
N GLU A 262 -20.20 -4.94 -11.82
CA GLU A 262 -21.53 -4.99 -11.19
C GLU A 262 -22.18 -6.38 -11.21
N ASP A 263 -21.69 -7.31 -12.05
CA ASP A 263 -22.21 -8.68 -12.16
C ASP A 263 -21.60 -9.63 -11.13
N LEU A 264 -20.43 -9.27 -10.58
CA LEU A 264 -19.64 -10.08 -9.66
C LEU A 264 -20.00 -9.75 -8.20
N HIS A 265 -19.77 -10.69 -7.29
CA HIS A 265 -19.96 -10.44 -5.87
C HIS A 265 -19.00 -9.36 -5.35
N ALA A 266 -19.43 -8.56 -4.38
CA ALA A 266 -18.67 -7.43 -3.84
C ALA A 266 -17.28 -7.79 -3.25
N SER A 267 -17.02 -9.08 -3.01
CA SER A 267 -15.73 -9.59 -2.55
C SER A 267 -14.82 -10.09 -3.68
N VAL A 268 -15.16 -9.86 -4.95
CA VAL A 268 -14.34 -10.21 -6.12
C VAL A 268 -14.26 -9.00 -7.03
N VAL A 269 -13.04 -8.67 -7.44
CA VAL A 269 -12.75 -7.53 -8.33
C VAL A 269 -12.19 -8.06 -9.65
N ASN A 270 -12.70 -7.53 -10.76
CA ASN A 270 -12.20 -7.84 -12.10
C ASN A 270 -11.12 -6.85 -12.51
N VAL A 271 -9.86 -7.27 -12.48
CA VAL A 271 -8.74 -6.48 -12.99
C VAL A 271 -8.40 -6.94 -14.41
N MET A 272 -8.85 -6.16 -15.40
CA MET A 272 -8.50 -6.34 -16.82
C MET A 272 -8.69 -7.78 -17.35
N GLY A 273 -9.75 -8.47 -16.87
CA GLY A 273 -10.07 -9.86 -17.26
C GLY A 273 -9.49 -10.93 -16.33
N ILE A 274 -9.04 -10.57 -15.13
CA ILE A 274 -8.59 -11.49 -14.08
C ILE A 274 -9.36 -11.19 -12.80
N LEU A 275 -9.88 -12.23 -12.16
CA LEU A 275 -10.67 -12.11 -10.95
C LEU A 275 -9.76 -12.24 -9.73
N LEU A 276 -9.76 -11.22 -8.88
CA LEU A 276 -9.02 -11.21 -7.61
C LEU A 276 -9.99 -11.18 -6.44
N PRO A 277 -9.67 -11.84 -5.31
CA PRO A 277 -10.42 -11.66 -4.08
C PRO A 277 -10.25 -10.22 -3.58
N SER A 278 -11.33 -9.61 -3.10
CA SER A 278 -11.32 -8.31 -2.44
C SER A 278 -11.53 -8.47 -0.94
N CYS A 279 -10.72 -7.76 -0.17
CA CYS A 279 -10.76 -7.74 1.29
C CYS A 279 -11.79 -6.74 1.85
N GLN A 280 -12.61 -6.07 1.03
CA GLN A 280 -13.63 -5.15 1.52
C GLN A 280 -14.73 -5.91 2.30
N GLN A 281 -14.68 -5.82 3.64
CA GLN A 281 -15.88 -6.02 4.43
C GLN A 281 -16.83 -4.83 4.16
N PRO A 282 -18.13 -5.05 3.94
CA PRO A 282 -19.09 -3.96 3.84
C PRO A 282 -19.20 -3.26 5.20
N GLN A 283 -18.41 -2.20 5.41
CA GLN A 283 -18.60 -1.30 6.54
C GLN A 283 -19.65 -0.25 6.16
N PRO A 284 -20.68 -0.03 7.00
CA PRO A 284 -21.67 1.01 6.77
C PRO A 284 -21.02 2.38 7.04
N ASP A 285 -21.13 3.27 6.06
CA ASP A 285 -21.18 4.73 6.23
C ASP A 285 -20.21 5.38 7.22
N THR A 286 -18.91 5.33 6.93
CA THR A 286 -17.99 6.39 7.35
C THR A 286 -17.16 6.90 6.16
N GLY A 287 -17.75 7.82 5.39
CA GLY A 287 -17.00 8.81 4.59
C GLY A 287 -15.99 8.29 3.56
N GLN A 288 -16.35 7.28 2.77
CA GLN A 288 -15.54 6.80 1.63
C GLN A 288 -15.58 7.79 0.46
N THR A 289 -14.84 8.88 0.55
CA THR A 289 -14.53 9.77 -0.60
C THR A 289 -13.08 9.65 -1.07
N LYS A 290 -12.25 8.79 -0.45
CA LYS A 290 -10.80 8.72 -0.70
C LYS A 290 -10.35 7.71 -1.75
N SER A 291 -11.06 6.61 -1.99
CA SER A 291 -10.66 5.60 -2.97
C SER A 291 -10.83 6.06 -4.42
N LYS A 292 -11.88 6.85 -4.71
CA LYS A 292 -12.13 7.40 -6.05
C LYS A 292 -10.99 8.30 -6.55
N GLY A 293 -10.43 9.14 -5.68
CA GLY A 293 -9.35 10.06 -6.05
C GLY A 293 -8.01 9.38 -6.41
N ILE A 294 -7.79 8.11 -6.06
CA ILE A 294 -6.59 7.34 -6.44
C ILE A 294 -6.85 6.55 -7.73
N LEU A 295 -8.06 6.02 -7.89
CA LEU A 295 -8.48 5.31 -9.10
C LEU A 295 -8.47 6.25 -10.32
N ASP A 296 -8.86 7.52 -10.15
CA ASP A 296 -8.87 8.52 -11.23
C ASP A 296 -7.47 9.05 -11.61
N GLN A 297 -6.41 8.69 -10.86
CA GLN A 297 -5.05 9.18 -11.14
C GLN A 297 -4.35 8.43 -12.27
N LEU A 298 -4.70 7.19 -12.57
CA LEU A 298 -4.04 6.41 -13.62
C LEU A 298 -4.91 6.37 -14.88
N VAL A 299 -4.35 6.77 -16.01
CA VAL A 299 -5.02 6.62 -17.31
C VAL A 299 -4.69 5.24 -17.87
N ILE A 300 -5.74 4.49 -18.20
CA ILE A 300 -5.60 3.15 -18.77
C ILE A 300 -5.25 3.29 -20.26
N VAL A 301 -4.01 2.95 -20.58
CA VAL A 301 -3.49 2.80 -21.96
C VAL A 301 -3.19 1.32 -22.25
N PRO A 302 -3.04 0.91 -23.52
CA PRO A 302 -2.81 -0.50 -23.88
C PRO A 302 -1.65 -1.14 -23.10
N SER A 303 -0.48 -0.51 -23.04
CA SER A 303 0.66 -1.04 -22.27
C SER A 303 0.37 -1.15 -20.78
N THR A 304 -0.27 -0.13 -20.19
CA THR A 304 -0.69 -0.15 -18.78
C THR A 304 -1.70 -1.27 -18.49
N SER A 305 -2.64 -1.52 -19.40
CA SER A 305 -3.62 -2.61 -19.25
C SER A 305 -2.94 -3.99 -19.29
N GLN A 306 -1.94 -4.16 -20.15
CA GLN A 306 -1.15 -5.38 -20.23
C GLN A 306 -0.29 -5.57 -18.97
N HIS A 307 0.35 -4.52 -18.47
CA HIS A 307 1.12 -4.58 -17.22
C HIS A 307 0.22 -4.89 -16.01
N LEU A 308 -0.95 -4.25 -15.90
CA LEU A 308 -1.93 -4.55 -14.84
C LEU A 308 -2.44 -5.98 -14.92
N ARG A 309 -2.69 -6.49 -16.13
CA ARG A 309 -3.08 -7.88 -16.35
C ARG A 309 -1.98 -8.85 -15.89
N SER A 310 -0.73 -8.63 -16.30
CA SER A 310 0.41 -9.45 -15.87
C SER A 310 0.60 -9.40 -14.35
N LEU A 311 0.41 -8.23 -13.74
CA LEU A 311 0.53 -8.03 -12.30
C LEU A 311 -0.60 -8.76 -11.55
N ALA A 312 -1.83 -8.69 -12.04
CA ALA A 312 -2.96 -9.45 -11.49
C ALA A 312 -2.75 -10.98 -11.61
N LEU A 313 -2.17 -11.47 -12.71
CA LEU A 313 -1.82 -12.90 -12.83
C LEU A 313 -0.82 -13.32 -11.76
N ALA A 314 0.23 -12.52 -11.55
CA ALA A 314 1.26 -12.83 -10.56
C ALA A 314 0.70 -12.84 -9.13
N VAL A 315 -0.20 -11.90 -8.79
CA VAL A 315 -0.91 -11.87 -7.50
C VAL A 315 -1.82 -13.08 -7.33
N THR A 316 -2.49 -13.52 -8.39
CA THR A 316 -3.34 -14.73 -8.36
C THR A 316 -2.51 -15.99 -8.05
N CYS A 317 -1.27 -16.04 -8.54
CA CYS A 317 -0.33 -17.11 -8.20
C CYS A 317 0.16 -17.06 -6.74
N GLY A 318 -0.02 -15.95 -6.02
CA GLY A 318 0.50 -15.74 -4.67
C GLY A 318 2.03 -15.70 -4.62
N GLU A 319 2.68 -15.32 -5.73
CA GLU A 319 4.14 -15.19 -5.81
C GLU A 319 4.56 -13.73 -5.59
N PRO A 320 5.69 -13.46 -4.91
CA PRO A 320 6.19 -12.11 -4.78
C PRO A 320 6.55 -11.52 -6.16
N VAL A 321 6.24 -10.23 -6.37
CA VAL A 321 6.38 -9.59 -7.68
C VAL A 321 7.55 -8.60 -7.67
N LEU A 322 8.38 -8.64 -8.70
CA LEU A 322 9.47 -7.69 -8.93
C LEU A 322 9.22 -6.88 -10.21
N LEU A 323 9.00 -5.58 -10.04
CA LEU A 323 8.78 -4.63 -11.13
C LEU A 323 10.09 -3.96 -11.52
N GLN A 324 10.59 -4.27 -12.71
CA GLN A 324 11.81 -3.68 -13.25
C GLN A 324 11.50 -2.69 -14.37
N GLY A 325 12.14 -1.52 -14.36
CA GLY A 325 11.89 -0.51 -15.40
C GLY A 325 12.78 0.72 -15.27
N PRO A 326 12.80 1.62 -16.26
CA PRO A 326 13.51 2.89 -16.17
C PRO A 326 12.91 3.80 -15.08
N VAL A 327 13.62 4.87 -14.73
CA VAL A 327 13.17 5.83 -13.72
C VAL A 327 11.90 6.55 -14.17
N GLY A 328 10.88 6.58 -13.31
CA GLY A 328 9.65 7.32 -13.57
C GLY A 328 8.77 6.76 -14.69
N CYS A 329 8.78 5.45 -14.96
CA CYS A 329 7.80 4.80 -15.84
C CYS A 329 6.46 4.44 -15.14
N GLY A 330 6.29 4.79 -13.86
CA GLY A 330 5.03 4.59 -13.15
C GLY A 330 4.89 3.26 -12.39
N LYS A 331 5.98 2.54 -12.11
CA LYS A 331 5.98 1.26 -11.36
C LYS A 331 5.15 1.31 -10.06
N THR A 332 5.44 2.28 -9.19
CA THR A 332 4.71 2.49 -7.93
C THR A 332 3.23 2.75 -8.17
N CYS A 333 2.89 3.57 -9.17
CA CYS A 333 1.51 3.93 -9.50
C CYS A 333 0.70 2.71 -9.98
N LEU A 334 1.31 1.76 -10.69
CA LEU A 334 0.66 0.51 -11.10
C LEU A 334 0.24 -0.33 -9.88
N VAL A 335 1.13 -0.48 -8.89
CA VAL A 335 0.85 -1.24 -7.66
C VAL A 335 -0.20 -0.55 -6.81
N GLU A 336 -0.09 0.77 -6.64
CA GLU A 336 -1.11 1.57 -5.93
C GLU A 336 -2.49 1.43 -6.55
N HIS A 337 -2.57 1.50 -7.88
CA HIS A 337 -3.83 1.35 -8.59
C HIS A 337 -4.39 -0.07 -8.43
N LEU A 338 -3.55 -1.11 -8.51
CA LEU A 338 -4.00 -2.48 -8.23
C LEU A 338 -4.52 -2.63 -6.78
N ALA A 339 -3.77 -2.13 -5.81
CA ALA A 339 -4.16 -2.21 -4.40
C ALA A 339 -5.47 -1.48 -4.13
N ALA A 340 -5.65 -0.29 -4.75
CA ALA A 340 -6.89 0.48 -4.66
C ALA A 340 -8.07 -0.24 -5.31
N MET A 341 -7.88 -0.89 -6.47
CA MET A 341 -8.90 -1.70 -7.13
C MET A 341 -9.29 -2.91 -6.27
N ALA A 342 -8.31 -3.66 -5.76
CA ALA A 342 -8.55 -4.84 -4.93
C ALA A 342 -9.07 -4.50 -3.52
N GLY A 343 -8.92 -3.24 -3.07
CA GLY A 343 -9.34 -2.77 -1.75
C GLY A 343 -8.40 -3.15 -0.61
N HIS A 344 -7.16 -3.53 -0.92
CA HIS A 344 -6.15 -3.86 0.09
C HIS A 344 -5.41 -2.61 0.57
N LYS A 345 -5.04 -2.59 1.85
CA LYS A 345 -4.19 -1.53 2.41
C LYS A 345 -2.74 -1.77 1.98
N LEU A 346 -2.19 -0.83 1.23
CA LEU A 346 -0.79 -0.84 0.77
C LEU A 346 0.12 -0.12 1.77
N VAL A 347 1.17 -0.80 2.24
CA VAL A 347 2.26 -0.23 3.03
C VAL A 347 3.47 -0.06 2.12
N LYS A 348 3.96 1.17 2.00
CA LYS A 348 5.15 1.48 1.22
C LYS A 348 6.36 1.62 2.13
N ILE A 349 7.46 0.98 1.77
CA ILE A 349 8.73 1.08 2.46
C ILE A 349 9.80 1.37 1.41
N GLN A 350 10.44 2.52 1.55
CA GLN A 350 11.62 2.85 0.75
C GLN A 350 12.83 2.15 1.36
N LEU A 351 13.58 1.42 0.56
CA LEU A 351 14.89 0.89 0.96
C LEU A 351 15.98 1.84 0.47
N GLY A 352 17.06 1.90 1.25
CA GLY A 352 18.32 2.54 0.90
C GLY A 352 19.50 1.69 1.38
N ASP A 353 20.70 2.22 1.20
CA ASP A 353 21.96 1.52 1.45
C ASP A 353 22.29 1.37 2.94
N GLN A 354 21.69 2.21 3.79
CA GLN A 354 21.88 2.19 5.25
C GLN A 354 20.68 1.63 6.01
N THR A 355 19.61 1.19 5.32
CA THR A 355 18.42 0.66 5.99
C THR A 355 18.75 -0.59 6.82
N ASP A 356 18.57 -0.51 8.13
CA ASP A 356 18.82 -1.62 9.04
C ASP A 356 17.69 -2.67 9.00
N SER A 357 18.06 -3.95 8.94
CA SER A 357 17.15 -5.11 9.06
C SER A 357 16.28 -5.03 10.32
N LYS A 358 16.81 -4.48 11.41
CA LYS A 358 16.10 -4.30 12.68
C LYS A 358 14.95 -3.30 12.59
N ALA A 359 15.07 -2.27 11.75
CA ALA A 359 13.97 -1.31 11.56
C ALA A 359 12.76 -1.97 10.88
N LEU A 360 13.01 -2.94 10.00
CA LEU A 360 11.96 -3.70 9.31
C LEU A 360 11.33 -4.76 10.21
N LEU A 361 12.16 -5.52 10.95
CA LEU A 361 11.71 -6.60 11.82
C LEU A 361 11.10 -6.12 13.14
N GLY A 362 11.71 -5.12 13.77
CA GLY A 362 11.37 -4.68 15.11
C GLY A 362 12.59 -4.53 16.00
N THR A 363 12.43 -3.76 17.06
CA THR A 363 13.46 -3.57 18.08
C THR A 363 12.83 -3.59 19.47
N TYR A 364 13.66 -3.87 20.47
CA TYR A 364 13.27 -3.64 21.86
C TYR A 364 13.33 -2.13 22.14
N CYS A 365 12.18 -1.55 22.42
CA CYS A 365 12.09 -0.15 22.79
C CYS A 365 11.90 -0.03 24.30
N SER A 366 12.58 0.93 24.91
CA SER A 366 12.27 1.32 26.30
C SER A 366 10.84 1.87 26.37
N THR A 367 10.11 1.48 27.40
CA THR A 367 8.78 2.06 27.68
C THR A 367 8.93 3.37 28.47
N GLU A 368 7.80 3.99 28.78
CA GLU A 368 7.77 5.15 29.69
C GLU A 368 8.10 4.76 31.15
N VAL A 369 8.22 3.47 31.44
CA VAL A 369 8.65 2.92 32.74
C VAL A 369 10.16 2.63 32.67
N PRO A 370 10.99 3.22 33.55
CA PRO A 370 12.42 2.99 33.52
C PRO A 370 12.76 1.52 33.82
N GLY A 371 13.62 0.91 32.99
CA GLY A 371 14.10 -0.46 33.16
C GLY A 371 13.27 -1.53 32.45
N GLU A 372 12.12 -1.18 31.86
CA GLU A 372 11.29 -2.09 31.06
C GLU A 372 11.58 -1.92 29.56
N PHE A 373 11.91 -3.03 28.91
CA PHE A 373 12.11 -3.11 27.46
C PHE A 373 11.02 -3.98 26.85
N VAL A 374 10.23 -3.40 25.96
CA VAL A 374 9.15 -4.12 25.25
C VAL A 374 9.54 -4.27 23.79
N TRP A 375 9.42 -5.50 23.29
CA TRP A 375 9.57 -5.77 21.87
C TRP A 375 8.47 -5.05 21.10
N ARG A 376 8.85 -4.20 20.14
CA ARG A 376 7.92 -3.63 19.17
C ARG A 376 8.24 -4.17 17.79
N ALA A 377 7.26 -4.84 17.21
CA ALA A 377 7.32 -5.33 15.84
C ALA A 377 7.52 -4.15 14.87
N GLY A 378 8.44 -4.31 13.93
CA GLY A 378 8.71 -3.33 12.88
C GLY A 378 7.62 -3.31 11.81
N VAL A 379 7.73 -2.36 10.87
CA VAL A 379 6.68 -2.13 9.86
C VAL A 379 6.44 -3.36 8.99
N LEU A 380 7.51 -4.07 8.61
CA LEU A 380 7.40 -5.26 7.78
C LEU A 380 6.76 -6.42 8.55
N THR A 381 7.19 -6.66 9.80
CA THR A 381 6.59 -7.69 10.66
C THR A 381 5.11 -7.46 10.92
N GLN A 382 4.71 -6.22 11.20
CA GLN A 382 3.31 -5.87 11.39
C GLN A 382 2.49 -6.08 10.11
N ALA A 383 3.05 -5.72 8.95
CA ALA A 383 2.38 -5.90 7.66
C ALA A 383 2.21 -7.38 7.30
N VAL A 384 3.24 -8.20 7.52
CA VAL A 384 3.22 -9.66 7.32
C VAL A 384 2.21 -10.33 8.25
N ALA A 385 2.21 -9.98 9.54
CA ALA A 385 1.28 -10.53 10.53
C ALA A 385 -0.19 -10.12 10.26
N SER A 386 -0.41 -8.91 9.74
CA SER A 386 -1.76 -8.39 9.46
C SER A 386 -2.29 -8.69 8.05
N GLY A 387 -1.47 -9.26 7.15
CA GLY A 387 -1.88 -9.56 5.77
C GLY A 387 -2.02 -8.33 4.88
N GLN A 388 -1.24 -7.28 5.14
CA GLN A 388 -1.25 -6.07 4.32
C GLN A 388 -0.33 -6.23 3.11
N TRP A 389 -0.67 -5.59 1.99
CA TRP A 389 0.21 -5.57 0.82
C TRP A 389 1.41 -4.66 1.11
N VAL A 390 2.61 -5.12 0.78
CA VAL A 390 3.84 -4.36 1.02
C VAL A 390 4.52 -4.05 -0.30
N LEU A 391 4.87 -2.78 -0.51
CA LEU A 391 5.67 -2.31 -1.63
C LEU A 391 7.04 -1.84 -1.12
N LEU A 392 8.09 -2.54 -1.53
CA LEU A 392 9.47 -2.17 -1.28
C LEU A 392 10.03 -1.41 -2.48
N GLU A 393 10.42 -0.16 -2.26
CA GLU A 393 10.99 0.69 -3.30
C GLU A 393 12.52 0.60 -3.33
N ASP A 394 13.08 0.56 -4.55
CA ASP A 394 14.52 0.58 -4.85
C ASP A 394 15.35 -0.52 -4.16
N VAL A 395 14.91 -1.77 -4.31
CA VAL A 395 15.59 -2.95 -3.75
C VAL A 395 17.04 -3.10 -4.26
N ASP A 396 17.39 -2.47 -5.37
CA ASP A 396 18.77 -2.37 -5.87
C ASP A 396 19.75 -1.68 -4.90
N THR A 397 19.23 -0.80 -4.05
CA THR A 397 20.06 -0.06 -3.08
C THR A 397 20.18 -0.75 -1.72
N ALA A 398 19.38 -1.80 -1.46
CA ALA A 398 19.30 -2.42 -0.16
C ALA A 398 20.58 -3.20 0.22
N PRO A 399 20.99 -3.18 1.51
CA PRO A 399 22.11 -3.98 1.99
C PRO A 399 21.80 -5.48 1.97
N MET A 400 22.86 -6.30 1.98
CA MET A 400 22.75 -7.78 1.93
C MET A 400 21.91 -8.38 3.04
N ASP A 401 21.99 -7.81 4.25
CA ASP A 401 21.27 -8.31 5.42
C ASP A 401 19.75 -8.20 5.20
N VAL A 402 19.28 -7.08 4.65
CA VAL A 402 17.87 -6.88 4.27
C VAL A 402 17.47 -7.82 3.15
N LEU A 403 18.31 -7.96 2.11
CA LEU A 403 18.02 -8.87 0.99
C LEU A 403 17.89 -10.32 1.44
N SER A 404 18.74 -10.77 2.36
CA SER A 404 18.69 -12.13 2.92
C SER A 404 17.36 -12.43 3.62
N LEU A 405 16.82 -11.43 4.34
CA LEU A 405 15.52 -11.50 4.97
C LEU A 405 14.38 -11.54 3.94
N LEU A 406 14.47 -10.74 2.87
CA LEU A 406 13.47 -10.73 1.81
C LEU A 406 13.45 -12.03 1.01
N VAL A 407 14.62 -12.64 0.78
CA VAL A 407 14.72 -13.97 0.17
C VAL A 407 14.08 -15.03 1.07
N GLY A 408 14.35 -15.00 2.38
CA GLY A 408 13.70 -15.90 3.34
C GLY A 408 12.17 -15.77 3.33
N LEU A 409 11.67 -14.53 3.28
CA LEU A 409 10.23 -14.24 3.18
C LEU A 409 9.64 -14.74 1.84
N ALA A 410 10.35 -14.53 0.73
CA ALA A 410 9.91 -14.95 -0.60
C ALA A 410 9.87 -16.49 -0.76
N GLU A 411 10.79 -17.20 -0.12
CA GLU A 411 10.89 -18.67 -0.20
C GLU A 411 9.91 -19.37 0.74
N THR A 412 9.86 -18.95 2.01
CA THR A 412 9.12 -19.67 3.05
C THR A 412 7.74 -19.10 3.34
N GLY A 413 7.46 -17.86 2.90
CA GLY A 413 6.27 -17.12 3.32
C GLY A 413 6.29 -16.74 4.81
N ALA A 414 7.45 -16.84 5.46
CA ALA A 414 7.63 -16.53 6.88
C ALA A 414 8.81 -15.58 7.09
N LEU A 415 8.67 -14.68 8.06
CA LEU A 415 9.79 -13.87 8.54
C LEU A 415 10.51 -14.59 9.68
N THR A 416 11.81 -14.79 9.52
CA THR A 416 12.70 -15.31 10.57
C THR A 416 13.30 -14.16 11.39
N GLY A 417 13.37 -14.32 12.72
CA GLY A 417 13.94 -13.33 13.63
C GLY A 417 13.01 -12.17 14.03
N ALA A 418 11.71 -12.28 13.73
CA ALA A 418 10.72 -11.20 13.91
C ALA A 418 10.02 -11.17 15.30
N GLY A 419 10.19 -12.20 16.15
CA GLY A 419 9.61 -12.24 17.48
C GLY A 419 10.68 -12.06 18.55
N GLY A 420 10.59 -10.99 19.33
CA GLY A 420 11.48 -10.69 20.45
C GLY A 420 11.35 -11.65 21.65
N GLY A 421 11.59 -12.95 21.43
CA GLY A 421 11.62 -13.96 22.49
C GLY A 421 11.38 -15.39 21.99
N SER A 422 10.12 -15.83 22.01
CA SER A 422 9.72 -17.25 21.88
C SER A 422 9.20 -17.68 20.51
N GLU A 423 8.75 -16.76 19.66
CA GLU A 423 8.31 -17.06 18.28
C GLU A 423 9.33 -16.48 17.30
N ALA A 424 10.36 -17.25 16.97
CA ALA A 424 11.40 -16.85 16.02
C ALA A 424 10.88 -16.74 14.57
N TYR A 425 9.62 -17.09 14.31
CA TYR A 425 8.99 -17.14 13.00
C TYR A 425 7.64 -16.43 13.03
N VAL A 426 7.39 -15.54 12.07
CA VAL A 426 6.07 -14.93 11.84
C VAL A 426 5.60 -15.37 10.47
N GLN A 427 4.57 -16.22 10.43
CA GLN A 427 3.95 -16.68 9.19
C GLN A 427 3.17 -15.53 8.55
N ALA A 428 3.33 -15.33 7.24
CA ALA A 428 2.52 -14.38 6.50
C ALA A 428 1.03 -14.75 6.58
N ALA A 429 0.19 -13.76 6.87
CA ALA A 429 -1.24 -13.94 6.72
C ALA A 429 -1.59 -14.19 5.25
N SER A 430 -2.75 -14.80 5.01
CA SER A 430 -3.14 -15.31 3.70
C SER A 430 -3.22 -14.21 2.65
N ASP A 431 -3.77 -13.04 3.02
CA ASP A 431 -3.91 -11.87 2.14
C ASP A 431 -2.59 -11.10 1.89
N PHE A 432 -1.47 -11.54 2.46
CA PHE A 432 -0.18 -10.87 2.32
C PHE A 432 0.37 -11.03 0.90
N GLN A 433 0.80 -9.91 0.31
CA GLN A 433 1.45 -9.89 -1.00
C GLN A 433 2.63 -8.94 -0.98
N LEU A 434 3.78 -9.41 -1.48
CA LEU A 434 5.02 -8.64 -1.58
C LEU A 434 5.23 -8.11 -3.00
N PHE A 435 5.40 -6.80 -3.11
CA PHE A 435 5.81 -6.11 -4.32
C PHE A 435 7.16 -5.45 -4.10
N THR A 436 8.04 -5.57 -5.07
CA THR A 436 9.37 -4.97 -5.06
C THR A 436 9.59 -4.20 -6.36
N THR A 437 10.30 -3.08 -6.29
CA THR A 437 10.65 -2.29 -7.49
C THR A 437 12.15 -2.15 -7.62
N GLN A 438 12.59 -2.16 -8.88
CA GLN A 438 13.99 -2.02 -9.25
C GLN A 438 14.13 -1.08 -10.44
N ARG A 439 15.21 -0.29 -10.44
CA ARG A 439 15.53 0.66 -11.52
C ARG A 439 16.51 0.04 -12.51
N PHE A 440 16.29 0.28 -13.79
CA PHE A 440 17.33 0.09 -14.81
C PHE A 440 18.22 1.33 -14.89
N LEU A 441 19.53 1.14 -14.82
CA LEU A 441 20.51 2.10 -15.29
C LEU A 441 20.79 1.78 -16.77
N SER A 442 20.34 2.64 -17.68
CA SER A 442 20.70 2.53 -19.10
C SER A 442 22.11 3.07 -19.32
N SER A 443 23.07 2.20 -19.64
CA SER A 443 24.38 2.63 -20.16
C SER A 443 24.26 3.08 -21.63
N SER A 444 25.19 3.91 -22.11
CA SER A 444 25.07 4.58 -23.42
C SER A 444 25.31 3.68 -24.64
N GLU A 445 25.53 2.38 -24.45
CA GLU A 445 25.77 1.40 -25.51
C GLU A 445 24.71 0.28 -25.44
N GLY A 446 23.50 0.61 -25.89
CA GLY A 446 22.40 -0.36 -25.97
C GLY A 446 21.71 -0.66 -24.65
N VAL A 447 20.60 -1.39 -24.73
CA VAL A 447 19.88 -1.95 -23.57
C VAL A 447 20.67 -3.15 -23.06
N HIS A 448 21.92 -2.96 -22.68
CA HIS A 448 22.60 -3.94 -21.85
C HIS A 448 22.16 -3.73 -20.42
N LYS A 449 21.28 -4.65 -19.98
CA LYS A 449 20.95 -4.92 -18.58
C LYS A 449 22.26 -5.20 -17.83
N GLU A 450 22.95 -4.16 -17.36
CA GLU A 450 24.05 -4.37 -16.43
C GLU A 450 23.45 -4.96 -15.14
N ARG A 451 23.66 -6.27 -14.97
CA ARG A 451 23.25 -7.13 -13.85
C ARG A 451 24.09 -6.83 -12.61
N ILE A 452 24.21 -5.57 -12.23
CA ILE A 452 25.01 -5.16 -11.08
C ILE A 452 24.05 -4.97 -9.92
N GLY A 453 23.81 -6.04 -9.18
CA GLY A 453 22.97 -5.99 -8.00
C GLY A 453 22.95 -7.31 -7.25
N ASN A 454 22.99 -7.20 -5.92
CA ASN A 454 22.74 -8.29 -4.98
C ASN A 454 21.30 -8.84 -5.09
N SER A 455 20.42 -8.15 -5.81
CA SER A 455 19.03 -8.52 -6.09
C SER A 455 18.85 -9.72 -7.04
N SER A 456 19.91 -10.20 -7.70
CA SER A 456 19.83 -11.37 -8.61
C SER A 456 19.33 -12.65 -7.92
N VAL A 457 19.51 -12.76 -6.61
CA VAL A 457 18.96 -13.88 -5.83
C VAL A 457 17.45 -13.73 -5.71
N LEU A 458 16.96 -12.51 -5.44
CA LEU A 458 15.53 -12.20 -5.32
C LEU A 458 14.79 -12.43 -6.64
N GLU A 459 15.42 -12.09 -7.78
CA GLU A 459 14.87 -12.33 -9.13
C GLU A 459 14.49 -13.80 -9.40
N LYS A 460 15.11 -14.77 -8.71
CA LYS A 460 14.78 -16.19 -8.89
C LYS A 460 13.50 -16.62 -8.18
N TYR A 461 13.16 -15.95 -7.08
CA TYR A 461 11.99 -16.26 -6.26
C TYR A 461 10.80 -15.34 -6.57
N CYS A 462 11.04 -14.24 -7.29
CA CYS A 462 10.00 -13.30 -7.68
C CYS A 462 9.60 -13.45 -9.14
N SER A 463 8.31 -13.28 -9.41
CA SER A 463 7.79 -13.07 -10.76
C SER A 463 8.24 -11.69 -11.27
N VAL A 464 9.12 -11.69 -12.27
CA VAL A 464 9.71 -10.45 -12.82
C VAL A 464 8.82 -9.87 -13.92
N ILE A 465 8.34 -8.63 -13.71
CA ILE A 465 7.55 -7.87 -14.68
C ILE A 465 8.36 -6.67 -15.16
N TYR A 466 8.58 -6.61 -16.46
CA TYR A 466 9.27 -5.48 -17.10
C TYR A 466 8.25 -4.39 -17.44
N VAL A 467 8.45 -3.20 -16.89
CA VAL A 467 7.64 -2.01 -17.18
C VAL A 467 8.39 -1.14 -18.16
N GLU A 468 7.98 -1.21 -19.42
CA GLU A 468 8.54 -0.41 -20.50
C GLU A 468 8.08 1.07 -20.42
N PRO A 469 8.89 2.02 -20.95
CA PRO A 469 8.44 3.40 -21.08
C PRO A 469 7.25 3.49 -22.06
N LEU A 470 6.35 4.44 -21.80
CA LEU A 470 5.17 4.66 -22.63
C LEU A 470 5.56 5.15 -24.04
N SER A 471 4.88 4.62 -25.05
CA SER A 471 5.07 5.04 -26.44
C SER A 471 4.55 6.46 -26.69
N ARG A 472 4.99 7.10 -27.78
CA ARG A 472 4.51 8.45 -28.17
C ARG A 472 2.98 8.51 -28.27
N ALA A 473 2.35 7.53 -28.92
CA ALA A 473 0.91 7.49 -29.10
C ALA A 473 0.16 7.38 -27.76
N GLU A 474 0.67 6.58 -26.84
CA GLU A 474 0.08 6.43 -25.50
C GLU A 474 0.28 7.70 -24.67
N LEU A 475 1.43 8.36 -24.76
CA LEU A 475 1.66 9.63 -24.07
C LEU A 475 0.71 10.73 -24.54
N VAL A 476 0.41 10.81 -25.85
CA VAL A 476 -0.63 11.72 -26.37
C VAL A 476 -1.99 11.40 -25.76
N GLN A 477 -2.35 10.11 -25.67
CA GLN A 477 -3.60 9.68 -25.05
C GLN A 477 -3.65 10.07 -23.56
N VAL A 478 -2.56 9.89 -22.82
CA VAL A 478 -2.46 10.28 -21.40
C VAL A 478 -2.63 11.78 -21.22
N ILE A 479 -1.95 12.60 -22.03
CA ILE A 479 -2.06 14.07 -21.96
C ILE A 479 -3.47 14.51 -22.29
N THR A 480 -4.07 13.97 -23.35
CA THR A 480 -5.43 14.34 -23.78
C THR A 480 -6.49 13.95 -22.75
N THR A 481 -6.30 12.81 -22.07
CA THR A 481 -7.25 12.33 -21.05
C THR A 481 -7.12 13.10 -19.74
N LYS A 482 -5.89 13.36 -19.26
CA LYS A 482 -5.67 14.09 -17.99
C LYS A 482 -5.80 15.60 -18.12
N PHE A 483 -5.38 16.16 -19.26
CA PHE A 483 -5.34 17.59 -19.52
C PHE A 483 -5.97 17.88 -20.89
N PRO A 484 -7.31 17.83 -21.00
CA PRO A 484 -8.01 17.99 -22.28
C PRO A 484 -7.68 19.33 -22.95
N VAL A 485 -7.43 20.37 -22.15
CA VAL A 485 -7.06 21.72 -22.59
C VAL A 485 -5.72 21.74 -23.36
N LEU A 486 -4.80 20.82 -23.07
CA LEU A 486 -3.49 20.74 -23.74
C LEU A 486 -3.48 19.82 -24.96
N GLY A 487 -4.59 19.14 -25.27
CA GLY A 487 -4.70 18.19 -26.39
C GLY A 487 -4.13 18.72 -27.72
N PRO A 488 -4.50 19.93 -28.19
CA PRO A 488 -4.00 20.47 -29.46
C PRO A 488 -2.48 20.76 -29.50
N VAL A 489 -1.84 20.94 -28.33
CA VAL A 489 -0.41 21.27 -28.23
C VAL A 489 0.41 20.03 -27.81
N ALA A 490 -0.24 18.92 -27.46
CA ALA A 490 0.39 17.72 -26.91
C ALA A 490 1.57 17.21 -27.75
N GLU A 491 1.42 17.14 -29.08
CA GLU A 491 2.50 16.70 -29.99
C GLU A 491 3.75 17.57 -29.90
N LYS A 492 3.59 18.90 -29.80
CA LYS A 492 4.72 19.84 -29.67
C LYS A 492 5.39 19.71 -28.30
N LEU A 493 4.61 19.47 -27.24
CA LEU A 493 5.15 19.23 -25.90
C LEU A 493 5.98 17.94 -25.87
N LEU A 494 5.51 16.89 -26.55
CA LEU A 494 6.22 15.62 -26.66
C LEU A 494 7.50 15.73 -27.48
N ASP A 495 7.50 16.50 -28.57
CA ASP A 495 8.73 16.77 -29.32
C ASP A 495 9.81 17.44 -28.45
N ILE A 496 9.41 18.36 -27.56
CA ILE A 496 10.31 19.00 -26.59
C ILE A 496 10.81 17.97 -25.57
N TYR A 497 9.91 17.15 -25.03
CA TYR A 497 10.26 16.10 -24.07
C TYR A 497 11.25 15.08 -24.65
N PHE A 498 11.01 14.57 -25.86
CA PHE A 498 11.91 13.61 -26.52
C PHE A 498 13.25 14.22 -26.93
N MET A 499 13.29 15.53 -27.21
CA MET A 499 14.55 16.24 -27.44
C MET A 499 15.42 16.29 -26.17
N LEU A 500 14.78 16.37 -25.00
CA LEU A 500 15.45 16.47 -23.71
C LEU A 500 15.75 15.09 -23.08
N SER A 501 14.90 14.10 -23.33
CA SER A 501 15.05 12.74 -22.82
C SER A 501 16.11 11.97 -23.62
N ALA A 502 17.07 11.35 -22.92
CA ALA A 502 18.12 10.55 -23.54
C ALA A 502 17.67 9.13 -23.97
N GLY A 503 16.38 8.81 -23.86
CA GLY A 503 15.83 7.48 -24.16
C GLY A 503 15.38 7.32 -25.61
N LYS A 504 15.67 6.16 -26.21
CA LYS A 504 15.00 5.71 -27.44
C LYS A 504 13.58 5.28 -27.08
N HIS A 505 12.59 6.13 -27.30
CA HIS A 505 11.18 5.84 -27.02
C HIS A 505 10.43 5.25 -28.23
N ASP A 506 11.10 5.14 -29.38
CA ASP A 506 10.58 4.50 -30.59
C ASP A 506 11.39 3.22 -30.87
N THR A 507 10.73 2.07 -30.70
CA THR A 507 11.25 0.74 -31.08
C THR A 507 10.96 0.39 -32.55
N SER A 508 10.36 1.28 -33.33
CA SER A 508 9.77 0.95 -34.64
C SER A 508 10.46 1.56 -35.88
N THR A 509 11.63 2.20 -35.76
CA THR A 509 12.38 2.65 -36.95
C THR A 509 13.85 2.24 -36.87
N GLU A 510 14.12 0.99 -37.24
CA GLU A 510 15.43 0.60 -37.73
C GLU A 510 15.71 1.37 -39.02
N GLY A 511 16.54 2.42 -38.94
CA GLY A 511 17.10 3.06 -40.13
C GLY A 511 16.82 4.55 -40.27
N VAL A 512 17.29 5.37 -39.33
CA VAL A 512 18.12 6.55 -39.63
C VAL A 512 19.02 6.75 -38.41
N ILE A 513 20.33 6.74 -38.61
CA ILE A 513 21.28 7.24 -37.60
C ILE A 513 21.08 8.76 -37.55
N SER A 514 20.05 9.21 -36.83
CA SER A 514 19.99 10.59 -36.36
C SER A 514 20.91 10.64 -35.15
N GLU A 515 22.00 11.38 -35.30
CA GLU A 515 22.96 11.72 -34.24
C GLU A 515 22.28 11.74 -32.87
N GLY A 516 22.62 10.80 -31.99
CA GLY A 516 22.12 10.80 -30.62
C GLY A 516 22.41 12.17 -30.02
N SER A 517 21.36 12.92 -29.71
CA SER A 517 21.45 14.36 -29.46
C SER A 517 22.48 14.61 -28.34
N SER A 518 23.52 15.38 -28.67
CA SER A 518 24.55 15.83 -27.72
C SER A 518 23.97 16.51 -26.48
N LEU A 519 22.69 16.90 -26.53
CA LEU A 519 21.89 17.50 -25.48
C LEU A 519 21.51 16.52 -24.35
N GLY A 520 21.20 15.26 -24.65
CA GLY A 520 20.87 14.24 -23.64
C GLY A 520 22.04 13.90 -22.71
N LYS A 521 23.28 14.02 -23.22
CA LYS A 521 24.51 13.81 -22.44
C LYS A 521 24.69 14.86 -21.32
N PHE A 522 24.18 16.09 -21.45
CA PHE A 522 24.32 17.11 -20.40
C PHE A 522 23.51 16.80 -19.13
N TYR A 523 22.39 16.08 -19.27
CA TYR A 523 21.59 15.63 -18.13
C TYR A 523 22.25 14.45 -17.41
N SER A 524 22.94 13.55 -18.13
CA SER A 524 23.72 12.48 -17.49
C SER A 524 24.86 13.00 -16.62
N THR A 525 25.50 14.12 -16.98
CA THR A 525 26.53 14.77 -16.15
C THR A 525 25.95 15.48 -14.92
N SER A 526 24.66 15.83 -14.95
CA SER A 526 23.98 16.53 -13.86
C SER A 526 23.33 15.58 -12.84
N GLY A 527 23.35 14.27 -13.06
CA GLY A 527 22.82 13.26 -12.13
C GLY A 527 21.29 13.17 -12.00
N ARG A 528 20.52 14.12 -12.57
CA ARG A 528 19.05 14.06 -12.67
C ARG A 528 18.63 13.60 -14.06
N LEU A 529 17.87 12.52 -14.13
CA LEU A 529 17.28 12.02 -15.37
C LEU A 529 15.90 12.65 -15.57
N ILE A 530 15.59 13.05 -16.81
CA ILE A 530 14.26 13.54 -17.16
C ILE A 530 13.34 12.34 -17.36
N SER A 531 12.22 12.34 -16.64
CA SER A 531 11.25 11.24 -16.61
C SER A 531 9.86 11.70 -17.03
N THR A 532 8.94 10.74 -17.21
CA THR A 532 7.54 11.08 -17.51
C THR A 532 6.88 11.89 -16.38
N ARG A 533 7.38 11.79 -15.14
CA ARG A 533 6.93 12.64 -14.03
C ARG A 533 7.15 14.12 -14.31
N ASP A 534 8.30 14.50 -14.87
CA ASP A 534 8.62 15.89 -15.21
C ASP A 534 7.74 16.42 -16.34
N LEU A 535 7.38 15.57 -17.30
CA LEU A 535 6.39 15.89 -18.31
C LEU A 535 5.01 16.14 -17.69
N MET A 536 4.58 15.28 -16.76
CA MET A 536 3.29 15.43 -16.09
C MET A 536 3.23 16.68 -15.20
N THR A 537 4.32 17.06 -14.52
CA THR A 537 4.39 18.31 -13.76
C THR A 537 4.39 19.53 -14.68
N TRP A 538 5.08 19.48 -15.81
CA TRP A 538 5.04 20.56 -16.80
C TRP A 538 3.63 20.74 -17.39
N CYS A 539 2.95 19.63 -17.73
CA CYS A 539 1.57 19.65 -18.19
C CYS A 539 0.60 20.17 -17.10
N SER A 540 0.75 19.75 -15.84
CA SER A 540 -0.11 20.22 -14.75
C SER A 540 0.04 21.72 -14.50
N ARG A 541 1.27 22.25 -14.57
CA ARG A 541 1.54 23.69 -14.47
C ARG A 541 0.98 24.47 -15.65
N SER A 542 1.16 23.95 -16.86
CA SER A 542 0.72 24.60 -18.10
C SER A 542 -0.79 24.56 -18.33
N SER A 543 -1.50 23.60 -17.71
CA SER A 543 -2.96 23.45 -17.89
C SER A 543 -3.80 24.56 -17.24
N VAL A 544 -3.24 25.29 -16.28
CA VAL A 544 -4.00 26.29 -15.50
C VAL A 544 -3.99 27.63 -16.20
N ASN A 545 -5.18 28.17 -16.44
CA ASN A 545 -5.43 29.41 -17.19
C ASN A 545 -4.97 29.33 -18.67
N PHE A 546 -5.05 28.14 -19.26
CA PHE A 546 -4.73 27.92 -20.67
C PHE A 546 -5.96 28.20 -21.54
N ASP A 547 -5.94 29.35 -22.21
CA ASP A 547 -6.94 29.72 -23.22
C ASP A 547 -6.30 29.72 -24.61
N HIS A 548 -6.90 28.99 -25.55
CA HIS A 548 -6.37 28.84 -26.91
C HIS A 548 -6.27 30.15 -27.72
N THR A 549 -6.90 31.23 -27.25
CA THR A 549 -7.04 32.51 -27.95
C THR A 549 -5.91 33.50 -27.68
N GLU A 550 -5.11 33.30 -26.62
CA GLU A 550 -4.08 34.25 -26.19
C GLU A 550 -2.68 33.92 -26.74
N SER A 551 -2.06 34.85 -27.48
CA SER A 551 -0.68 34.72 -27.98
C SER A 551 0.40 34.74 -26.89
N SER A 552 0.07 35.24 -25.70
CA SER A 552 0.91 35.23 -24.49
C SER A 552 1.09 33.83 -23.87
N GLN A 553 0.27 32.86 -24.25
CA GLN A 553 0.26 31.52 -23.63
C GLN A 553 1.49 30.69 -24.01
N GLY A 554 1.98 30.81 -25.25
CA GLY A 554 3.24 30.17 -25.64
C GLY A 554 4.42 30.58 -24.75
N GLN A 555 4.42 31.84 -24.28
CA GLN A 555 5.44 32.35 -23.36
C GLN A 555 5.25 31.80 -21.94
N LYS A 556 4.01 31.67 -21.45
CA LYS A 556 3.73 31.05 -20.15
C LYS A 556 4.18 29.58 -20.15
N VAL A 557 3.81 28.80 -21.16
CA VAL A 557 4.23 27.40 -21.34
C VAL A 557 5.76 27.28 -21.41
N PHE A 558 6.42 28.21 -22.11
CA PHE A 558 7.88 28.29 -22.17
C PHE A 558 8.51 28.56 -20.81
N LEU A 559 8.00 29.53 -20.05
CA LEU A 559 8.53 29.85 -18.72
C LEU A 559 8.36 28.69 -17.74
N GLU A 560 7.24 27.97 -17.80
CA GLU A 560 7.05 26.73 -17.03
C GLU A 560 8.03 25.63 -17.46
N ALA A 561 8.30 25.49 -18.77
CA ALA A 561 9.28 24.53 -19.28
C ALA A 561 10.71 24.85 -18.79
N VAL A 562 11.07 26.14 -18.80
CA VAL A 562 12.37 26.61 -18.29
C VAL A 562 12.50 26.27 -16.80
N ASP A 563 11.44 26.48 -16.02
CA ASP A 563 11.45 26.15 -14.59
C ASP A 563 11.58 24.66 -14.31
N CYS A 564 10.90 23.80 -15.07
CA CYS A 564 10.98 22.34 -14.89
C CYS A 564 12.31 21.74 -15.38
N PHE A 565 12.80 22.12 -16.57
CA PHE A 565 13.91 21.42 -17.22
C PHE A 565 15.26 22.16 -17.13
N VAL A 566 15.27 23.49 -17.20
CA VAL A 566 16.50 24.28 -17.42
C VAL A 566 17.12 24.76 -16.10
N THR A 567 16.31 25.06 -15.08
CA THR A 567 16.79 25.71 -13.85
C THR A 567 17.80 24.90 -13.04
N ASN A 568 17.68 23.57 -13.07
CA ASN A 568 18.56 22.64 -12.35
C ASN A 568 20.00 22.60 -12.89
N LEU A 569 20.26 23.16 -14.07
CA LEU A 569 21.57 23.11 -14.69
C LEU A 569 22.49 24.20 -14.14
N SER A 570 23.67 23.79 -13.68
CA SER A 570 24.66 24.71 -13.08
C SER A 570 25.28 25.68 -14.10
N LYS A 571 25.53 25.22 -15.34
CA LYS A 571 26.20 26.01 -16.38
C LYS A 571 25.24 26.91 -17.14
N THR A 572 25.44 28.23 -17.06
CA THR A 572 24.62 29.23 -17.77
C THR A 572 24.64 29.08 -19.29
N SER A 573 25.78 28.70 -19.88
CA SER A 573 25.89 28.48 -21.34
C SER A 573 24.99 27.35 -21.83
N VAL A 574 24.87 26.27 -21.05
CA VAL A 574 24.00 25.13 -21.36
C VAL A 574 22.54 25.52 -21.17
N ARG A 575 22.22 26.30 -20.12
CA ARG A 575 20.87 26.83 -19.90
C ARG A 575 20.36 27.67 -21.07
N LEU A 576 21.20 28.57 -21.59
CA LEU A 576 20.84 29.44 -22.71
C LEU A 576 20.61 28.62 -23.99
N LYS A 577 21.46 27.64 -24.30
CA LYS A 577 21.29 26.76 -25.46
C LYS A 577 20.00 25.95 -25.38
N LEU A 578 19.71 25.34 -24.23
CA LEU A 578 18.49 24.56 -24.05
C LEU A 578 17.24 25.43 -24.12
N ALA A 579 17.25 26.60 -23.49
CA ALA A 579 16.13 27.53 -23.57
C ALA A 579 15.91 28.04 -25.00
N ALA A 580 16.97 28.29 -25.77
CA ALA A 580 16.85 28.60 -27.19
C ALA A 580 16.19 27.45 -27.99
N SER A 581 16.60 26.20 -27.74
CA SER A 581 16.02 25.02 -28.39
C SER A 581 14.54 24.81 -28.04
N ILE A 582 14.17 24.97 -26.76
CA ILE A 582 12.77 24.88 -26.31
C ILE A 582 11.94 26.02 -26.92
N GLY A 583 12.48 27.25 -26.88
CA GLY A 583 11.83 28.42 -27.47
C GLY A 583 11.55 28.26 -28.96
N CYS A 584 12.54 27.76 -29.72
CA CYS A 584 12.40 27.49 -31.15
C CYS A 584 11.24 26.52 -31.45
N LYS A 585 11.11 25.43 -30.68
CA LYS A 585 9.98 24.47 -30.83
C LYS A 585 8.61 25.06 -30.46
N LEU A 586 8.58 26.05 -29.58
CA LEU A 586 7.37 26.80 -29.21
C LEU A 586 7.13 28.05 -30.10
N ASN A 587 7.88 28.22 -31.19
CA ASN A 587 7.83 29.40 -32.07
C ASN A 587 8.16 30.73 -31.36
N ILE A 588 9.05 30.70 -30.37
CA ILE A 588 9.55 31.88 -29.66
C ILE A 588 10.94 32.24 -30.21
N PRO A 589 11.18 33.50 -30.60
CA PRO A 589 12.51 33.95 -31.05
C PRO A 589 13.60 33.70 -30.00
N GLU A 590 14.82 33.42 -30.46
CA GLU A 590 15.95 33.14 -29.59
C GLU A 590 16.27 34.31 -28.66
N ASP A 591 16.20 35.54 -29.16
CA ASP A 591 16.49 36.75 -28.38
C ASP A 591 15.51 36.92 -27.21
N ARG A 592 14.23 36.57 -27.41
CA ARG A 592 13.23 36.60 -26.34
C ARG A 592 13.48 35.49 -25.32
N SER A 593 13.93 34.32 -25.77
CA SER A 593 14.30 33.21 -24.89
C SER A 593 15.52 33.55 -24.02
N ARG A 594 16.51 34.26 -24.59
CA ARG A 594 17.68 34.77 -23.85
C ARG A 594 17.27 35.85 -22.84
N TYR A 595 16.41 36.80 -23.23
CA TYR A 595 15.91 37.86 -22.35
C TYR A 595 15.34 37.34 -21.02
N PHE A 596 14.54 36.27 -21.07
CA PHE A 596 13.95 35.66 -19.86
C PHE A 596 15.00 35.08 -18.90
N LEU A 597 16.17 34.68 -19.38
CA LEU A 597 17.27 34.16 -18.57
C LEU A 597 18.27 35.24 -18.12
N SER A 598 18.56 36.24 -18.96
CA SER A 598 19.62 37.23 -18.72
C SER A 598 19.15 38.55 -18.16
N GLU A 599 17.92 39.00 -18.46
CA GLU A 599 17.51 40.40 -18.23
C GLU A 599 16.16 40.53 -17.52
N PHE A 600 15.29 39.53 -17.59
CA PHE A 600 13.95 39.59 -17.00
C PHE A 600 13.97 39.88 -15.50
N LYS A 601 13.12 40.84 -15.08
CA LYS A 601 12.89 41.23 -13.69
C LYS A 601 11.38 41.15 -13.41
N PRO A 602 10.94 40.29 -12.46
CA PRO A 602 9.54 40.20 -12.08
C PRO A 602 9.04 41.48 -11.39
N ASN A 603 7.76 41.80 -11.58
CA ASN A 603 7.08 42.87 -10.86
C ASN A 603 6.53 42.33 -9.54
N LEU A 604 6.66 43.11 -8.46
CA LEU A 604 6.12 42.79 -7.15
C LEU A 604 4.95 43.72 -6.83
N ARG A 605 3.79 43.15 -6.48
CA ARG A 605 2.64 43.89 -5.96
C ARG A 605 2.19 43.26 -4.65
N GLU A 606 2.29 44.05 -3.60
CA GLU A 606 1.95 43.65 -2.24
C GLU A 606 0.51 44.11 -1.93
N SER A 607 -0.43 43.18 -1.82
CA SER A 607 -1.80 43.46 -1.36
C SER A 607 -2.03 42.87 0.03
N PRO A 608 -2.91 43.44 0.87
CA PRO A 608 -3.15 42.93 2.21
C PRO A 608 -3.72 41.49 2.22
N THR A 609 -4.33 41.06 1.12
CA THR A 609 -4.98 39.76 0.93
C THR A 609 -4.17 38.78 0.07
N CYS A 610 -3.30 39.27 -0.80
CA CYS A 610 -2.54 38.45 -1.75
C CYS A 610 -1.16 39.07 -2.05
N LEU A 611 -0.20 38.20 -2.32
CA LEU A 611 1.11 38.55 -2.84
C LEU A 611 1.15 38.20 -4.33
N GLU A 612 1.36 39.18 -5.19
CA GLU A 612 1.58 38.99 -6.62
C GLU A 612 3.06 39.22 -6.94
N ILE A 613 3.74 38.17 -7.39
CA ILE A 613 5.13 38.22 -7.83
C ILE A 613 5.19 37.69 -9.26
N GLY A 614 5.40 38.58 -10.23
CA GLY A 614 5.44 38.21 -11.65
C GLY A 614 4.17 37.49 -12.07
N ARG A 615 4.28 36.17 -12.33
CA ARG A 615 3.17 35.28 -12.69
C ARG A 615 2.54 34.50 -11.51
N ALA A 616 3.10 34.56 -10.31
CA ALA A 616 2.57 33.87 -9.14
C ALA A 616 1.62 34.77 -8.33
N THR A 617 0.50 34.19 -7.87
CA THR A 617 -0.43 34.85 -6.95
C THR A 617 -0.67 33.94 -5.75
N VAL A 618 -0.25 34.36 -4.56
CA VAL A 618 -0.36 33.57 -3.33
C VAL A 618 -1.23 34.31 -2.32
N GLN A 619 -2.22 33.63 -1.74
CA GLN A 619 -3.14 34.22 -0.77
C GLN A 619 -2.54 34.28 0.63
N ARG A 620 -2.77 35.38 1.35
CA ARG A 620 -2.34 35.58 2.73
C ARG A 620 -3.35 34.96 3.70
N LYS A 621 -2.87 34.28 4.75
CA LYS A 621 -3.72 33.77 5.81
C LYS A 621 -4.28 34.93 6.64
N LYS A 622 -5.61 34.98 6.84
CA LYS A 622 -6.25 35.97 7.72
C LYS A 622 -5.70 35.80 9.13
N GLN A 623 -4.97 36.80 9.65
CA GLN A 623 -4.48 36.77 11.03
C GLN A 623 -5.67 36.81 12.00
N ILE A 624 -5.74 35.83 12.91
CA ILE A 624 -6.78 35.74 13.95
C ILE A 624 -6.53 36.74 15.10
N SER A 625 -5.36 37.39 15.16
CA SER A 625 -5.05 38.41 16.16
C SER A 625 -3.91 39.34 15.71
N PRO A 626 -4.13 40.66 15.59
CA PRO A 626 -3.12 41.62 15.10
C PRO A 626 -2.12 42.06 16.21
N GLY A 627 -1.83 41.19 17.19
CA GLY A 627 -1.18 41.61 18.44
C GLY A 627 0.08 40.86 18.89
N LEU A 628 0.51 39.77 18.23
CA LEU A 628 1.52 38.87 18.82
C LEU A 628 2.78 38.54 17.98
N SER A 629 3.06 39.21 16.87
CA SER A 629 4.38 39.09 16.22
C SER A 629 5.35 40.14 16.77
N LYS A 630 6.08 39.80 17.84
CA LYS A 630 7.15 40.64 18.43
C LYS A 630 8.40 40.77 17.55
N HIS A 631 8.44 40.18 16.36
CA HIS A 631 9.60 40.23 15.48
C HIS A 631 9.43 41.30 14.41
N PRO A 632 10.40 42.22 14.25
CA PRO A 632 10.39 43.19 13.15
C PRO A 632 10.36 42.44 11.82
N ALA A 633 9.66 43.01 10.83
CA ALA A 633 9.61 42.46 9.49
C ALA A 633 11.04 42.32 8.92
N PRO A 634 11.39 41.18 8.31
CA PRO A 634 12.73 40.98 7.75
C PRO A 634 12.98 41.95 6.60
N THR A 635 14.10 42.70 6.66
CA THR A 635 14.51 43.63 5.61
C THR A 635 14.93 42.86 4.35
N PHE A 636 14.13 42.93 3.27
CA PHE A 636 14.38 42.20 2.04
C PHE A 636 14.87 43.11 0.91
N SER A 637 15.98 42.72 0.28
CA SER A 637 16.57 43.46 -0.84
C SER A 637 15.97 42.99 -2.17
N TYR A 638 15.24 43.88 -2.87
CA TYR A 638 14.58 43.58 -4.14
C TYR A 638 15.53 43.61 -5.35
N THR A 639 16.52 42.73 -5.36
CA THR A 639 17.41 42.51 -6.52
C THR A 639 16.74 41.66 -7.58
N ARG A 640 17.24 41.70 -8.82
CA ARG A 640 16.71 40.86 -9.90
C ARG A 640 16.75 39.37 -9.55
N SER A 641 17.89 38.89 -9.04
CA SER A 641 18.09 37.47 -8.71
C SER A 641 17.16 36.98 -7.60
N THR A 642 16.97 37.79 -6.55
CA THR A 642 16.08 37.46 -5.43
C THR A 642 14.62 37.49 -5.84
N LEU A 643 14.19 38.43 -6.69
CA LEU A 643 12.82 38.47 -7.22
C LEU A 643 12.52 37.28 -8.14
N VAL A 644 13.45 36.88 -9.00
CA VAL A 644 13.30 35.68 -9.84
C VAL A 644 13.23 34.41 -8.99
N LEU A 645 14.04 34.32 -7.93
CA LEU A 645 13.96 33.20 -6.98
C LEU A 645 12.63 33.19 -6.23
N LEU A 646 12.20 34.35 -5.73
CA LEU A 646 10.96 34.52 -4.99
C LEU A 646 9.74 34.16 -5.84
N GLU A 647 9.72 34.56 -7.12
CA GLU A 647 8.70 34.17 -8.09
C GLU A 647 8.61 32.64 -8.20
N LYS A 648 9.74 31.95 -8.40
CA LYS A 648 9.76 30.49 -8.55
C LYS A 648 9.30 29.76 -7.30
N VAL A 649 9.75 30.21 -6.13
CA VAL A 649 9.31 29.64 -4.84
C VAL A 649 7.81 29.88 -4.65
N ALA A 650 7.29 31.06 -5.03
CA ALA A 650 5.86 31.36 -4.95
C ALA A 650 5.01 30.46 -5.88
N ILE A 651 5.48 30.17 -7.11
CA ILE A 651 4.83 29.21 -8.02
C ILE A 651 4.76 27.82 -7.36
N CYS A 652 5.86 27.32 -6.79
CA CYS A 652 5.87 26.01 -6.14
C CYS A 652 4.93 25.96 -4.92
N VAL A 653 4.85 27.06 -4.14
CA VAL A 653 3.92 27.17 -3.00
C VAL A 653 2.46 27.11 -3.45
N GLN A 654 2.13 27.77 -4.56
CA GLN A 654 0.80 27.74 -5.18
C GLN A 654 0.42 26.34 -5.66
N ARG A 655 1.41 25.51 -6.06
CA ARG A 655 1.23 24.14 -6.55
C ARG A 655 1.36 23.05 -5.50
N ASN A 656 1.68 23.41 -4.25
CA ASN A 656 1.94 22.47 -3.15
C ASN A 656 3.11 21.51 -3.42
N GLU A 657 4.07 21.94 -4.23
CA GLU A 657 5.24 21.15 -4.59
C GLU A 657 6.37 21.33 -3.56
N PRO A 658 7.12 20.26 -3.23
CA PRO A 658 8.33 20.39 -2.44
C PRO A 658 9.41 21.14 -3.23
N VAL A 659 10.20 21.97 -2.55
CA VAL A 659 11.21 22.83 -3.21
C VAL A 659 12.59 22.53 -2.66
N LEU A 660 13.54 22.23 -3.54
CA LEU A 660 14.96 22.15 -3.23
C LEU A 660 15.71 23.34 -3.86
N LEU A 661 16.35 24.15 -3.02
CA LEU A 661 17.17 25.29 -3.44
C LEU A 661 18.66 24.93 -3.30
N SER A 662 19.34 24.79 -4.44
CA SER A 662 20.79 24.56 -4.49
C SER A 662 21.54 25.79 -4.99
N GLY A 663 22.61 26.18 -4.31
CA GLY A 663 23.49 27.28 -4.70
C GLY A 663 24.56 27.55 -3.65
N GLU A 664 25.48 28.48 -3.90
CA GLU A 664 26.50 28.86 -2.91
C GLU A 664 25.88 29.55 -1.67
N THR A 665 26.59 29.53 -0.54
CA THR A 665 26.18 30.22 0.69
C THR A 665 26.10 31.73 0.47
N GLY A 666 25.24 32.43 1.22
CA GLY A 666 25.10 33.89 1.11
C GLY A 666 24.26 34.40 -0.07
N THR A 667 23.75 33.52 -0.94
CA THR A 667 22.88 33.90 -2.09
C THR A 667 21.42 34.22 -1.70
N GLY A 668 21.08 34.19 -0.41
CA GLY A 668 19.74 34.55 0.09
C GLY A 668 18.68 33.46 -0.01
N LYS A 669 19.07 32.19 -0.22
CA LYS A 669 18.14 31.03 -0.35
C LYS A 669 17.22 30.88 0.86
N THR A 670 17.81 30.66 2.04
CA THR A 670 17.10 30.50 3.33
C THR A 670 16.27 31.75 3.65
N PHE A 671 16.83 32.93 3.40
CA PHE A 671 16.16 34.20 3.67
C PHE A 671 14.93 34.44 2.79
N THR A 672 14.95 34.01 1.52
CA THR A 672 13.80 34.15 0.60
C THR A 672 12.59 33.35 1.08
N VAL A 673 12.80 32.13 1.58
CA VAL A 673 11.74 31.30 2.16
C VAL A 673 11.21 31.91 3.46
N GLN A 674 12.10 32.40 4.33
CA GLN A 674 11.72 33.09 5.57
C GLN A 674 10.87 34.34 5.30
N TYR A 675 11.28 35.17 4.33
CA TYR A 675 10.54 36.35 3.92
C TYR A 675 9.14 35.99 3.40
N LEU A 676 9.03 35.00 2.51
CA LEU A 676 7.76 34.57 1.93
C LEU A 676 6.80 34.03 3.01
N ALA A 677 7.29 33.19 3.93
CA ALA A 677 6.48 32.65 5.02
C ALA A 677 5.96 33.75 5.96
N HIS A 678 6.84 34.68 6.34
CA HIS A 678 6.49 35.82 7.18
C HIS A 678 5.42 36.71 6.53
N TYR A 679 5.57 37.01 5.23
CA TYR A 679 4.61 37.82 4.49
C TYR A 679 3.23 37.16 4.44
N LEU A 680 3.18 35.87 4.13
CA LEU A 680 1.93 35.11 4.03
C LEU A 680 1.28 34.80 5.38
N GLY A 681 2.00 35.03 6.49
CA GLY A 681 1.52 34.81 7.85
C GLY A 681 1.56 33.34 8.28
N HIS A 682 2.38 32.51 7.63
CA HIS A 682 2.61 31.12 8.03
C HIS A 682 3.77 31.03 9.02
N LYS A 683 3.63 30.14 10.01
CA LYS A 683 4.72 29.85 10.95
C LYS A 683 5.73 28.93 10.25
N LEU A 684 6.99 29.38 10.18
CA LEU A 684 8.09 28.64 9.58
C LEU A 684 9.01 28.05 10.66
N HIS A 685 9.29 26.76 10.56
CA HIS A 685 10.27 26.05 11.38
C HIS A 685 11.53 25.84 10.54
N VAL A 686 12.64 26.45 10.95
CA VAL A 686 13.94 26.28 10.29
C VAL A 686 14.72 25.24 11.07
N ILE A 687 15.06 24.13 10.42
CA ILE A 687 15.82 23.01 10.98
C ILE A 687 17.14 22.96 10.23
N ASN A 688 18.24 23.27 10.92
CA ASN A 688 19.58 23.17 10.36
C ASN A 688 20.10 21.75 10.57
N LEU A 689 20.38 21.04 9.49
CA LEU A 689 20.86 19.67 9.53
C LEU A 689 22.39 19.65 9.61
N ASN A 690 22.90 18.69 10.38
CA ASN A 690 24.32 18.41 10.49
C ASN A 690 24.57 16.89 10.41
N GLN A 691 25.83 16.48 10.37
CA GLN A 691 26.21 15.05 10.26
C GLN A 691 25.82 14.20 11.48
N GLN A 692 25.45 14.81 12.60
CA GLN A 692 25.02 14.15 13.84
C GLN A 692 23.51 14.19 14.03
N SER A 693 22.77 14.79 13.10
CA SER A 693 21.32 14.86 13.16
C SER A 693 20.79 13.46 12.84
N ASP A 694 19.88 12.96 13.68
CA ASP A 694 19.29 11.63 13.54
C ASP A 694 17.79 11.71 13.21
N SER A 695 17.19 10.60 12.76
CA SER A 695 15.73 10.48 12.51
C SER A 695 14.89 10.92 13.70
N SER A 696 15.38 10.67 14.92
CA SER A 696 14.72 11.03 16.17
C SER A 696 14.57 12.54 16.39
N ASP A 697 15.33 13.39 15.70
CA ASP A 697 15.19 14.85 15.78
C ASP A 697 14.05 15.38 14.90
N LEU A 698 13.82 14.74 13.74
CA LEU A 698 12.75 15.09 12.81
C LEU A 698 11.42 14.45 13.18
N LEU A 699 11.42 13.14 13.40
CA LEU A 699 10.22 12.34 13.69
C LEU A 699 9.88 12.34 15.17
N GLY A 700 10.89 12.47 16.02
CA GLY A 700 10.75 12.31 17.46
C GLY A 700 11.23 10.94 17.91
N GLY A 701 11.68 10.88 19.15
CA GLY A 701 12.21 9.67 19.77
C GLY A 701 12.00 9.68 21.28
N PHE A 702 12.31 8.56 21.94
CA PHE A 702 12.29 8.48 23.39
C PHE A 702 13.49 9.22 23.96
N LYS A 703 13.24 10.39 24.56
CA LYS A 703 14.27 11.20 25.21
C LYS A 703 14.03 11.20 26.73
N PRO A 704 15.09 11.29 27.55
CA PRO A 704 14.93 11.50 28.99
C PRO A 704 14.39 12.91 29.21
N VAL A 705 13.29 13.02 29.96
CA VAL A 705 12.58 14.28 30.19
C VAL A 705 12.43 14.52 31.69
N ASP A 706 12.62 15.79 32.11
CA ASP A 706 12.27 16.20 33.48
C ASP A 706 10.76 16.00 33.70
N MET A 707 10.39 15.42 34.83
CA MET A 707 9.00 15.18 35.25
C MET A 707 8.13 16.43 35.12
N LYS A 708 8.72 17.63 35.22
CA LYS A 708 8.05 18.91 34.95
C LYS A 708 7.30 18.93 33.61
N PHE A 709 7.89 18.42 32.54
CA PHE A 709 7.28 18.43 31.20
C PHE A 709 6.16 17.39 31.05
N LEU A 710 6.17 16.31 31.84
CA LEU A 710 5.07 15.34 31.88
C LEU A 710 3.87 15.89 32.65
N VAL A 711 4.13 16.62 33.74
CA VAL A 711 3.10 17.20 34.60
C VAL A 711 2.50 18.48 34.02
N MET A 712 3.26 19.25 33.23
CA MET A 712 2.80 20.51 32.62
C MET A 712 1.54 20.38 31.75
N PRO A 713 1.47 19.49 30.74
CA PRO A 713 0.27 19.36 29.90
C PRO A 713 -0.93 18.84 30.70
N LEU A 714 -0.72 17.91 31.65
CA LEU A 714 -1.78 17.45 32.54
C LEU A 714 -2.34 18.60 33.38
N ARG A 715 -1.46 19.47 33.88
CA ARG A 715 -1.85 20.65 34.65
C ARG A 715 -2.64 21.63 33.78
N GLU A 716 -2.17 21.94 32.58
CA GLU A 716 -2.84 22.86 31.65
C GLU A 716 -4.23 22.34 31.26
N GLU A 717 -4.35 21.06 30.88
CA GLU A 717 -5.63 20.42 30.59
C GLU A 717 -6.57 20.44 31.79
N PHE A 718 -6.06 20.13 32.99
CA PHE A 718 -6.82 20.20 34.22
C PHE A 718 -7.28 21.63 34.52
N GLU A 719 -6.42 22.64 34.37
CA GLU A 719 -6.79 24.05 34.59
C GLU A 719 -7.86 24.51 33.60
N ILE A 720 -7.76 24.12 32.33
CA ILE A 720 -8.77 24.43 31.30
C ILE A 720 -10.12 23.80 31.68
N LEU A 721 -10.14 22.49 31.95
CA LEU A 721 -11.37 21.76 32.29
C LEU A 721 -11.95 22.20 33.64
N PHE A 722 -11.10 22.50 34.62
CA PHE A 722 -11.51 23.03 35.90
C PHE A 722 -12.14 24.43 35.76
N CYS A 723 -11.58 25.31 34.94
CA CYS A 723 -12.14 26.63 34.68
C CYS A 723 -13.45 26.57 33.86
N GLN A 724 -13.66 25.52 33.06
CA GLN A 724 -14.91 25.29 32.32
C GLN A 724 -16.03 24.79 33.23
N THR A 725 -15.71 23.99 34.25
CA THR A 725 -16.71 23.32 35.11
C THR A 725 -16.95 23.98 36.48
N PHE A 726 -15.95 24.68 37.00
CA PHE A 726 -15.99 25.38 38.28
C PHE A 726 -15.66 26.87 38.09
N SER A 727 -16.29 27.74 38.87
CA SER A 727 -16.04 29.19 38.78
C SER A 727 -14.61 29.56 39.16
N ARG A 728 -13.92 30.31 38.27
CA ARG A 728 -12.56 30.83 38.49
C ARG A 728 -12.48 31.81 39.66
N THR A 729 -13.52 32.61 39.90
CA THR A 729 -13.52 33.67 40.93
C THR A 729 -13.57 33.12 42.36
N GLN A 730 -14.19 31.96 42.57
CA GLN A 730 -14.28 31.33 43.90
C GLN A 730 -13.02 30.50 44.23
N ASN A 731 -12.31 30.02 43.22
CA ASN A 731 -11.20 29.06 43.36
C ASN A 731 -9.83 29.64 43.02
N GLU A 732 -9.66 30.97 43.03
CA GLU A 732 -8.40 31.64 42.72
C GLU A 732 -7.26 31.21 43.65
N LYS A 733 -7.54 31.07 44.96
CA LYS A 733 -6.56 30.58 45.95
C LYS A 733 -6.11 29.16 45.64
N PHE A 734 -7.00 28.30 45.17
CA PHE A 734 -6.70 26.92 44.79
C PHE A 734 -5.80 26.85 43.55
N LEU A 735 -6.11 27.62 42.51
CA LEU A 735 -5.28 27.74 41.30
C LEU A 735 -3.89 28.32 41.61
N SER A 736 -3.82 29.32 42.50
CA SER A 736 -2.54 29.86 42.96
C SER A 736 -1.71 28.81 43.71
N HIS A 737 -2.35 27.93 44.48
CA HIS A 737 -1.68 26.86 45.20
C HIS A 737 -1.12 25.78 44.25
N ILE A 738 -1.89 25.38 43.23
CA ILE A 738 -1.42 24.52 42.12
C ILE A 738 -0.18 25.12 41.46
N GLN A 739 -0.19 26.41 41.14
CA GLN A 739 0.93 27.08 40.51
C GLN A 739 2.17 27.15 41.43
N THR A 740 1.99 27.33 42.75
CA THR A 740 3.09 27.30 43.71
C THR A 740 3.69 25.91 43.89
N LEU A 741 2.86 24.86 43.95
CA LEU A 741 3.32 23.47 44.06
C LEU A 741 4.08 23.01 42.82
N PHE A 742 3.61 23.41 41.63
CA PHE A 742 4.30 23.17 40.36
C PHE A 742 5.66 23.88 40.31
N SER A 743 5.73 25.15 40.74
CA SER A 743 6.99 25.90 40.80
C SER A 743 7.99 25.29 41.78
N LYS A 744 7.51 24.74 42.91
CA LYS A 744 8.32 24.05 43.92
C LYS A 744 8.68 22.60 43.58
N LYS A 745 8.28 22.09 42.41
CA LYS A 745 8.48 20.69 41.96
C LYS A 745 7.97 19.63 42.95
N ARG A 746 6.94 19.93 43.76
CA ARG A 746 6.33 18.96 44.70
C ARG A 746 5.22 18.17 44.02
N TRP A 747 5.60 17.17 43.21
CA TRP A 747 4.68 16.45 42.32
C TRP A 747 3.64 15.58 43.06
N LYS A 748 4.04 14.90 44.15
CA LYS A 748 3.14 14.02 44.92
C LYS A 748 1.96 14.80 45.52
N ASP A 749 2.25 15.97 46.10
CA ASP A 749 1.24 16.84 46.71
C ASP A 749 0.34 17.49 45.65
N LEU A 750 0.93 17.85 44.50
CA LEU A 750 0.19 18.41 43.37
C LEU A 750 -0.85 17.42 42.83
N LEU A 751 -0.47 16.15 42.59
CA LEU A 751 -1.40 15.12 42.10
C LEU A 751 -2.51 14.84 43.10
N LEU A 752 -2.19 14.76 44.39
CA LEU A 752 -3.17 14.53 45.45
C LEU A 752 -4.21 15.66 45.52
N LEU A 753 -3.76 16.90 45.29
CA LEU A 753 -4.62 18.07 45.27
C LEU A 753 -5.53 18.13 44.03
N MET A 754 -5.06 17.64 42.88
CA MET A 754 -5.84 17.52 41.64
C MET A 754 -6.90 16.40 41.71
N GLU A 755 -6.67 15.34 42.49
CA GLU A 755 -7.62 14.21 42.61
C GLU A 755 -8.95 14.60 43.29
N ALA A 756 -8.92 15.50 44.27
CA ALA A 756 -10.13 15.86 45.02
C ALA A 756 -11.20 16.53 44.14
N PRO A 757 -10.88 17.54 43.30
CA PRO A 757 -11.81 18.07 42.30
C PRO A 757 -12.28 17.03 41.27
N VAL A 758 -11.39 16.14 40.81
CA VAL A 758 -11.73 15.10 39.83
C VAL A 758 -12.79 14.14 40.41
N LYS A 759 -12.62 13.69 41.66
CA LYS A 759 -13.60 12.84 42.36
C LYS A 759 -14.95 13.53 42.55
N ASN A 760 -14.95 14.84 42.80
CA ASN A 760 -16.18 15.62 42.92
C ASN A 760 -16.86 15.84 41.56
N ALA A 761 -16.09 16.06 40.49
CA ALA A 761 -16.61 16.19 39.12
C ALA A 761 -17.24 14.87 38.65
N LEU A 762 -16.55 13.73 38.85
CA LEU A 762 -17.07 12.40 38.48
C LEU A 762 -18.35 12.01 39.22
N LYS A 763 -18.56 12.52 40.44
CA LYS A 763 -19.83 12.34 41.18
C LYS A 763 -20.96 13.26 40.70
N LYS A 764 -20.61 14.38 40.07
CA LYS A 764 -21.55 15.44 39.67
C LYS A 764 -22.14 15.22 38.27
N PHE A 765 -21.40 14.57 37.37
CA PHE A 765 -21.81 14.33 35.97
C PHE A 765 -22.30 12.89 35.73
N HIS A 766 -23.28 12.71 34.84
CA HIS A 766 -23.75 11.40 34.39
C HIS A 766 -22.76 10.76 33.40
N SER A 767 -22.76 9.41 33.34
CA SER A 767 -21.73 8.56 32.71
C SER A 767 -21.52 8.73 31.20
N GLU A 768 -22.38 9.45 30.48
CA GLU A 768 -22.33 9.61 29.01
C GLU A 768 -22.04 11.05 28.53
N SER A 769 -21.82 12.00 29.43
CA SER A 769 -21.51 13.40 29.05
C SER A 769 -20.06 13.55 28.56
N GLU A 770 -19.83 14.43 27.57
CA GLU A 770 -18.47 14.74 27.06
C GLU A 770 -17.52 15.16 28.19
N GLU A 771 -18.04 15.92 29.16
CA GLU A 771 -17.32 16.38 30.35
C GLU A 771 -16.94 15.21 31.27
N PHE A 772 -17.82 14.23 31.49
CA PHE A 772 -17.50 13.02 32.26
C PHE A 772 -16.38 12.21 31.60
N THR A 773 -16.41 12.07 30.27
CA THR A 773 -15.33 11.38 29.54
C THR A 773 -14.00 12.12 29.65
N ALA A 774 -14.01 13.47 29.64
CA ALA A 774 -12.82 14.29 29.81
C ALA A 774 -12.24 14.18 31.24
N TRP A 775 -13.08 14.24 32.27
CA TRP A 775 -12.67 14.05 33.67
C TRP A 775 -12.16 12.63 33.95
N SER A 776 -12.76 11.61 33.34
CA SER A 776 -12.31 10.23 33.42
C SER A 776 -10.91 10.03 32.81
N LYS A 777 -10.65 10.65 31.64
CA LYS A 777 -9.32 10.65 31.00
C LYS A 777 -8.25 11.28 31.90
N ILE A 778 -8.54 12.42 32.53
CA ILE A 778 -7.62 13.07 33.47
C ILE A 778 -7.40 12.20 34.70
N SER A 779 -8.45 11.61 35.27
CA SER A 779 -8.33 10.70 36.43
C SER A 779 -7.40 9.53 36.13
N LYS A 780 -7.51 8.94 34.93
CA LYS A 780 -6.64 7.84 34.51
C LYS A 780 -5.18 8.29 34.36
N ARG A 781 -4.92 9.43 33.69
CA ARG A 781 -3.56 10.01 33.54
C ARG A 781 -2.92 10.39 34.88
N ILE A 782 -3.70 10.91 35.83
CA ILE A 782 -3.22 11.18 37.21
C ILE A 782 -2.80 9.87 37.89
N GLY A 783 -3.59 8.80 37.75
CA GLY A 783 -3.26 7.48 38.28
C GLY A 783 -1.97 6.90 37.70
N GLU A 784 -1.80 6.97 36.38
CA GLU A 784 -0.59 6.54 35.67
C GLU A 784 0.65 7.34 36.09
N LEU A 785 0.53 8.67 36.21
CA LEU A 785 1.63 9.53 36.68
C LEU A 785 1.97 9.30 38.15
N ARG A 786 0.97 8.99 39.00
CA ARG A 786 1.19 8.65 40.40
C ARG A 786 2.03 7.38 40.55
N GLN A 787 1.73 6.34 39.75
CA GLN A 787 2.54 5.12 39.70
C GLN A 787 3.98 5.44 39.24
N LYS A 788 4.14 6.19 38.14
CA LYS A 788 5.46 6.61 37.63
C LYS A 788 6.31 7.36 38.67
N ILE A 789 5.70 8.23 39.47
CA ILE A 789 6.40 9.02 40.51
C ILE A 789 6.69 8.18 41.77
N GLN A 790 5.94 7.11 42.03
CA GLN A 790 6.23 6.18 43.11
C GLN A 790 7.43 5.28 42.77
N ASP A 791 7.52 4.83 41.51
CA ASP A 791 8.58 3.93 41.06
C ASP A 791 9.91 4.66 40.77
N SER A 792 9.85 5.98 40.50
CA SER A 792 11.01 6.79 40.12
C SER A 792 11.34 7.82 41.20
N GLU A 793 12.07 7.45 42.26
CA GLU A 793 12.36 8.39 43.36
C GLU A 793 13.25 9.58 42.94
N ASN A 794 14.05 9.48 41.87
CA ASN A 794 14.83 10.61 41.30
C ASN A 794 15.29 10.41 39.84
N VAL A 795 14.75 9.43 39.11
CA VAL A 795 15.26 9.04 37.79
C VAL A 795 14.47 9.75 36.69
N LEU A 796 15.19 10.29 35.71
CA LEU A 796 14.65 10.89 34.48
C LEU A 796 13.59 9.97 33.88
N ALA A 797 12.38 10.50 33.60
CA ALA A 797 11.36 9.71 32.91
C ALA A 797 11.65 9.73 31.41
N PHE A 798 11.58 8.58 30.76
CA PHE A 798 11.63 8.51 29.31
C PHE A 798 10.25 8.80 28.75
N SER A 799 10.16 9.74 27.82
CA SER A 799 8.92 10.00 27.08
C SER A 799 9.20 10.22 25.62
N PHE A 800 8.27 9.80 24.77
CA PHE A 800 8.37 10.02 23.34
C PHE A 800 8.07 11.50 23.06
N ILE A 801 9.11 12.25 22.65
CA ILE A 801 8.94 13.63 22.23
C ILE A 801 8.72 13.61 20.73
N GLU A 802 7.53 14.00 20.28
CA GLU A 802 7.26 14.19 18.85
C GLU A 802 8.21 15.23 18.24
N GLY A 803 8.80 14.87 17.11
CA GLY A 803 9.75 15.72 16.39
C GLY A 803 9.07 16.92 15.72
N THR A 804 9.87 17.90 15.34
CA THR A 804 9.39 19.17 14.79
C THR A 804 8.62 18.97 13.49
N LEU A 805 9.04 18.02 12.65
CA LEU A 805 8.38 17.71 11.38
C LEU A 805 6.95 17.18 11.62
N VAL A 806 6.78 16.27 12.58
CA VAL A 806 5.48 15.66 12.90
C VAL A 806 4.50 16.68 13.45
N LYS A 807 4.97 17.55 14.34
CA LYS A 807 4.18 18.66 14.87
C LYS A 807 3.72 19.60 13.75
N ALA A 808 4.65 19.99 12.87
CA ALA A 808 4.36 20.85 11.74
C ALA A 808 3.39 20.21 10.73
N LEU A 809 3.52 18.90 10.48
CA LEU A 809 2.61 18.14 9.62
C LEU A 809 1.15 18.17 10.11
N ARG A 810 0.95 18.10 11.44
CA ARG A 810 -0.39 18.20 12.06
C ARG A 810 -0.92 19.62 12.08
N SER A 811 -0.10 20.61 12.46
CA SER A 811 -0.52 22.01 12.56
C SER A 811 -0.68 22.72 11.21
N GLY A 812 -0.05 22.20 10.15
CA GLY A 812 -0.01 22.87 8.84
C GLY A 812 1.06 23.96 8.74
N ASP A 813 2.04 23.94 9.64
CA ASP A 813 3.16 24.88 9.62
C ASP A 813 4.14 24.57 8.49
N TRP A 814 4.93 25.57 8.08
CA TRP A 814 5.96 25.40 7.06
C TRP A 814 7.25 24.90 7.69
N VAL A 815 8.00 24.05 6.98
CA VAL A 815 9.29 23.51 7.42
C VAL A 815 10.36 23.79 6.36
N LEU A 816 11.48 24.34 6.80
CA LEU A 816 12.68 24.54 6.01
C LEU A 816 13.82 23.67 6.57
N LEU A 817 14.30 22.73 5.78
CA LEU A 817 15.47 21.90 6.06
C LEU A 817 16.71 22.56 5.44
N ASP A 818 17.57 23.16 6.26
CA ASP A 818 18.82 23.76 5.79
C ASP A 818 19.96 22.73 5.82
N GLU A 819 20.87 22.81 4.84
CA GLU A 819 21.98 21.87 4.62
C GLU A 819 21.55 20.38 4.58
N ILE A 820 20.52 20.06 3.79
CA ILE A 820 19.97 18.69 3.66
C ILE A 820 21.00 17.64 3.18
N ASN A 821 22.06 18.08 2.51
CA ASN A 821 23.19 17.26 2.07
C ASN A 821 24.06 16.71 3.22
N LEU A 822 23.93 17.26 4.44
CA LEU A 822 24.62 16.77 5.64
C LEU A 822 23.80 15.75 6.43
N ALA A 823 22.53 15.53 6.05
CA ALA A 823 21.65 14.57 6.68
C ALA A 823 22.16 13.13 6.53
N SER A 824 21.88 12.29 7.53
CA SER A 824 22.01 10.83 7.40
C SER A 824 21.03 10.26 6.37
N ALA A 825 21.38 9.13 5.76
CA ALA A 825 20.54 8.46 4.77
C ALA A 825 19.17 8.08 5.35
N ASP A 826 19.14 7.59 6.59
CA ASP A 826 17.92 7.20 7.33
C ASP A 826 16.92 8.36 7.45
N MET A 827 17.40 9.58 7.73
CA MET A 827 16.54 10.77 7.76
C MET A 827 15.96 11.10 6.39
N LEU A 828 16.76 10.97 5.34
CA LEU A 828 16.36 11.25 3.97
C LEU A 828 15.31 10.23 3.49
N GLU A 829 15.44 8.97 3.89
CA GLU A 829 14.45 7.92 3.66
C GLU A 829 13.10 8.25 4.31
N CYS A 830 13.11 8.76 5.54
CA CYS A 830 11.88 9.18 6.23
C CYS A 830 11.12 10.29 5.50
N LEU A 831 11.84 11.16 4.76
CA LEU A 831 11.25 12.22 3.95
C LEU A 831 10.67 11.70 2.63
N SER A 832 11.14 10.57 2.13
CA SER A 832 10.75 10.04 0.81
C SER A 832 9.23 9.81 0.68
N GLY A 833 8.58 9.28 1.73
CA GLY A 833 7.13 9.07 1.78
C GLY A 833 6.33 10.38 1.86
N LEU A 834 6.94 11.46 2.36
CA LEU A 834 6.34 12.81 2.36
C LEU A 834 6.46 13.50 1.00
N LEU A 835 7.48 13.16 0.21
CA LEU A 835 7.79 13.77 -1.08
C LEU A 835 7.00 13.16 -2.26
N GLU A 836 6.53 11.92 -2.15
CA GLU A 836 5.86 11.23 -3.27
C GLU A 836 4.54 11.86 -3.73
N SER A 837 3.76 12.40 -2.79
CA SER A 837 2.41 12.87 -3.07
C SER A 837 2.06 14.09 -2.20
N PRO A 838 1.20 15.00 -2.67
CA PRO A 838 0.63 16.06 -1.83
C PRO A 838 -0.15 15.50 -0.63
N SER A 839 -0.59 14.23 -0.69
CA SER A 839 -1.21 13.50 0.42
C SER A 839 -0.25 12.59 1.19
N GLY A 840 1.05 12.68 0.89
CA GLY A 840 2.10 11.88 1.52
C GLY A 840 2.07 12.00 3.03
N SER A 841 2.28 10.88 3.71
CA SER A 841 2.17 10.74 5.15
C SER A 841 3.39 10.03 5.69
N VAL A 842 3.81 10.39 6.90
CA VAL A 842 4.95 9.77 7.57
C VAL A 842 4.44 8.78 8.62
N VAL A 843 4.99 7.58 8.63
CA VAL A 843 4.71 6.56 9.66
C VAL A 843 5.76 6.69 10.76
N LEU A 844 5.33 6.73 12.02
CA LEU A 844 6.22 6.84 13.17
C LEU A 844 6.69 5.46 13.61
N THR A 845 7.69 4.94 12.91
CA THR A 845 8.29 3.64 13.17
C THR A 845 8.87 3.54 14.58
N GLU A 846 9.51 4.60 15.10
CA GLU A 846 10.10 4.65 16.44
C GLU A 846 9.07 4.56 17.59
N ARG A 847 7.82 4.97 17.34
CA ARG A 847 6.72 4.81 18.31
C ARG A 847 6.06 3.44 18.20
N GLY A 848 6.32 2.70 17.12
CA GLY A 848 5.61 1.46 16.78
C GLY A 848 4.18 1.72 16.27
N ASP A 849 3.84 2.97 15.95
CA ASP A 849 2.52 3.34 15.46
C ASP A 849 2.38 2.90 14.00
N ALA A 850 1.45 1.98 13.71
CA ALA A 850 1.11 1.55 12.36
C ALA A 850 0.29 2.58 11.55
N GLN A 851 -0.13 3.67 12.19
CA GLN A 851 -1.00 4.67 11.59
C GLN A 851 -0.18 5.84 11.02
N PRO A 852 -0.29 6.14 9.72
CA PRO A 852 0.40 7.27 9.12
C PRO A 852 -0.14 8.61 9.64
N VAL A 853 0.76 9.55 9.92
CA VAL A 853 0.38 10.91 10.32
C VAL A 853 -0.18 11.65 9.10
N LYS A 854 -1.44 12.07 9.19
CA LYS A 854 -2.12 12.79 8.11
C LYS A 854 -1.52 14.19 7.94
N ARG A 855 -1.09 14.49 6.71
CA ARG A 855 -0.62 15.81 6.30
C ARG A 855 -1.77 16.83 6.22
N ASN A 856 -1.56 18.01 6.79
CA ASN A 856 -2.45 19.15 6.64
C ASN A 856 -2.31 19.80 5.24
N SER A 857 -3.40 20.30 4.66
CA SER A 857 -3.41 20.93 3.33
C SER A 857 -2.55 22.20 3.24
N GLU A 858 -2.33 22.90 4.34
CA GLU A 858 -1.50 24.12 4.38
C GLU A 858 0.01 23.83 4.53
N PHE A 859 0.39 22.59 4.85
CA PHE A 859 1.79 22.22 5.08
C PHE A 859 2.63 22.35 3.80
N ARG A 860 3.80 22.98 3.91
CA ARG A 860 4.80 23.14 2.85
C ARG A 860 6.19 22.76 3.36
N LEU A 861 6.95 22.09 2.50
CA LEU A 861 8.31 21.63 2.78
C LEU A 861 9.29 22.30 1.82
N PHE A 862 10.32 22.89 2.39
CA PHE A 862 11.43 23.52 1.68
C PHE A 862 12.73 22.88 2.14
N ALA A 863 13.68 22.73 1.21
CA ALA A 863 15.03 22.27 1.51
C ALA A 863 16.05 23.21 0.84
N CYS A 864 17.14 23.49 1.55
CA CYS A 864 18.28 24.22 1.05
C CYS A 864 19.52 23.32 1.09
N MET A 865 20.36 23.42 0.07
CA MET A 865 21.69 22.82 0.08
C MET A 865 22.69 23.71 -0.62
N ASN A 866 23.96 23.42 -0.36
CA ASN A 866 25.04 23.86 -1.21
C ASN A 866 25.45 22.70 -2.13
N PRO A 867 25.88 23.00 -3.38
CA PRO A 867 26.34 21.97 -4.30
C PRO A 867 27.53 21.17 -3.72
N ALA A 868 27.66 19.91 -4.12
CA ALA A 868 28.67 18.97 -3.63
C ALA A 868 30.12 19.28 -4.08
N THR A 869 30.39 20.49 -4.56
CA THR A 869 31.74 20.95 -4.90
C THR A 869 32.59 21.25 -3.66
N ASP A 870 31.96 21.48 -2.50
CA ASP A 870 32.69 21.76 -1.25
C ASP A 870 33.00 20.46 -0.48
N VAL A 871 34.18 20.44 0.15
CA VAL A 871 34.69 19.29 0.93
C VAL A 871 33.69 18.84 2.00
N GLY A 872 33.36 17.55 2.02
CA GLY A 872 32.49 16.93 3.02
C GLY A 872 30.99 16.96 2.71
N LYS A 873 30.57 17.55 1.58
CA LYS A 873 29.17 17.57 1.13
C LYS A 873 28.92 16.42 0.14
N LYS A 874 27.92 15.59 0.41
CA LYS A 874 27.49 14.50 -0.48
C LYS A 874 26.36 14.99 -1.39
N ASP A 875 26.30 14.45 -2.60
CA ASP A 875 25.10 14.59 -3.43
C ASP A 875 23.94 13.79 -2.84
N LEU A 876 22.71 14.28 -3.03
CA LEU A 876 21.53 13.54 -2.60
C LEU A 876 21.36 12.23 -3.38
N PRO A 877 20.81 11.18 -2.73
CA PRO A 877 20.39 9.97 -3.43
C PRO A 877 19.49 10.29 -4.62
N VAL A 878 19.71 9.59 -5.74
CA VAL A 878 19.00 9.80 -7.01
C VAL A 878 17.48 9.68 -6.84
N GLY A 879 17.02 8.80 -5.93
CA GLY A 879 15.59 8.61 -5.65
C GLY A 879 14.90 9.85 -5.09
N ILE A 880 15.58 10.57 -4.20
CA ILE A 880 15.06 11.80 -3.58
C ILE A 880 15.25 12.99 -4.51
N ARG A 881 16.37 13.04 -5.26
CA ARG A 881 16.65 14.12 -6.21
C ARG A 881 15.67 14.17 -7.39
N ASN A 882 15.07 13.03 -7.75
CA ASN A 882 14.07 12.93 -8.82
C ASN A 882 12.60 13.07 -8.33
N ARG A 883 12.39 13.33 -7.03
CA ARG A 883 11.10 13.63 -6.41
C ARG A 883 11.04 15.12 -6.12
#